data_AF-A0A9D9VDP9-F1
#
_entry.id   AF-A0A9D9VDP9-F1
#
_cell.length_a   1.000
_cell.length_b   1.000
_cell.length_c   1.000
_cell.angle_alpha   90.00
_cell.angle_beta   90.00
_cell.angle_gamma   90.00
#
_symmetry.space_group_name_H-M   'P 1'
#
loop_
_entity.id
_entity.type
_entity.pdbx_description
1 polymer ?
#
loop_
_entity_poly.entity_id
_entity_poly.type
_entity_poly.pdbx_seq_one_letter_code
_entity_poly.pdbx_strand_id
1 'polypeptide(L)'
;MKKSLLLSAMALLISTAGIAQNLLAKHERTLTLPLGYVCYRTAGLLKIDGKLNEASWKSAESTAPFVDISGEGFAKPIYNTAAKMLWDDEYLYIGATLQEPDIKARLTQRDTIIYHDNDFEVFLDPDGDGHQYFEIETNARGVIFDLMLDRPYRSGGNFFIQWDCPGLKTAIHCDGTLNKSTDKDRQWSVEMAIPRAAITRNFTNPLQTGNYWRINFSRVQWLKAGGPEENWVWSPTGKIDMHMPDRWGFLYFSDKTVGKAKDTFTYPYDMAAYRLLWAMFYTQQEQYAKERNYLRTKENFFLTAADLKGLPEGAEIAVEATANTYRMNITVPQQKVRYVINQEGRFNVEKIPARQVKNWVWTRINKNKSDKEHQQWFALLKECGISGVMFEGYDENLYRLCKEAGLEAHYWKWTMNRSELLQTKPDWYAVNRKGESSFDKPAYVDYYRFLCPNREGVAEYLAADYVKESKKPYVDGVHLDYVRYPDIVLPIGLWKNYGIEQTSELPQYDYCYCDVCRAKFKALTGQDPMDLKYPMESQSWINFRLDAITKVVDRITQAVKEDGKAAITAAVFPGPSMARKMVRQDWGNWSLDAYFPMIYNGFYNEGPAWIGRSVKESVETMNGRAKVYAGLFFPDIKNDFEEALDEAFNNGASGVSFFDGPDEAYLQRLKTYLNKRGFEVKK
;
A
#
# COMPACT_ATOMS: atom_id res chain seq x y z
N MET A 1 55.78 -50.06 29.52
CA MET A 1 54.48 -50.67 29.88
C MET A 1 53.55 -49.58 30.40
N LYS A 2 52.30 -49.55 29.89
CA LYS A 2 51.12 -48.73 30.31
C LYS A 2 51.26 -47.19 30.13
N LYS A 3 50.80 -46.59 29.02
CA LYS A 3 49.42 -46.15 28.68
C LYS A 3 48.71 -45.35 29.78
N SER A 4 48.75 -44.01 29.70
CA SER A 4 47.58 -43.13 29.51
C SER A 4 48.02 -41.66 29.51
N LEU A 5 47.63 -40.87 28.51
CA LEU A 5 47.07 -39.51 28.68
C LEU A 5 46.71 -38.93 27.31
N LEU A 6 45.40 -38.97 27.08
CA LEU A 6 44.54 -38.12 26.26
C LEU A 6 45.21 -36.99 25.44
N LEU A 7 45.04 -37.07 24.13
CA LEU A 7 44.93 -35.89 23.27
C LEU A 7 43.62 -35.98 22.50
N SER A 8 42.68 -35.14 22.93
CA SER A 8 41.38 -34.92 22.33
C SER A 8 41.55 -34.38 20.91
N ALA A 9 40.96 -35.09 19.94
CA ALA A 9 40.84 -34.61 18.57
C ALA A 9 39.86 -33.43 18.52
N MET A 10 40.39 -32.23 18.34
CA MET A 10 39.60 -31.06 17.97
C MET A 10 39.63 -30.98 16.44
N ALA A 11 38.67 -31.65 15.79
CA ALA A 11 38.37 -31.39 14.40
C ALA A 11 37.83 -29.96 14.31
N LEU A 12 38.66 -29.03 13.81
CA LEU A 12 38.20 -27.73 13.36
C LEU A 12 37.27 -27.97 12.15
N LEU A 13 35.97 -28.06 12.42
CA LEU A 13 34.95 -27.66 11.45
C LEU A 13 35.16 -26.16 11.21
N ILE A 14 35.94 -25.83 10.20
CA ILE A 14 35.87 -24.51 9.58
C ILE A 14 34.52 -24.47 8.88
N SER A 15 33.48 -24.08 9.63
CA SER A 15 32.28 -23.53 9.02
C SER A 15 32.72 -22.24 8.35
N THR A 16 32.96 -22.28 7.04
CA THR A 16 32.90 -21.08 6.24
C THR A 16 31.47 -20.56 6.40
N ALA A 17 31.30 -19.59 7.30
CA ALA A 17 30.13 -18.73 7.28
C ALA A 17 30.13 -18.09 5.90
N GLY A 18 29.36 -18.67 4.97
CA GLY A 18 29.20 -18.13 3.64
C GLY A 18 28.74 -16.69 3.81
N ILE A 19 29.57 -15.75 3.39
CA ILE A 19 29.14 -14.36 3.23
C ILE A 19 27.94 -14.44 2.31
N ALA A 20 26.74 -14.13 2.83
CA ALA A 20 25.54 -14.11 2.02
C ALA A 20 25.81 -13.19 0.83
N GLN A 21 25.90 -13.78 -0.36
CA GLN A 21 26.20 -13.03 -1.58
C GLN A 21 25.04 -12.07 -1.82
N ASN A 22 25.35 -10.78 -2.00
CA ASN A 22 24.39 -9.76 -2.39
C ASN A 22 23.55 -10.26 -3.59
N LEU A 23 22.23 -10.10 -3.52
CA LEU A 23 21.28 -10.65 -4.48
C LEU A 23 21.42 -10.02 -5.87
N LEU A 24 21.62 -8.70 -5.91
CA LEU A 24 21.86 -7.97 -7.16
C LEU A 24 23.15 -8.43 -7.85
N ALA A 25 24.21 -8.71 -7.09
CA ALA A 25 25.50 -9.19 -7.60
C ALA A 25 25.40 -10.65 -8.08
N LYS A 26 24.66 -11.50 -7.36
CA LYS A 26 24.39 -12.89 -7.77
C LYS A 26 23.77 -12.96 -9.17
N HIS A 27 22.86 -12.03 -9.47
CA HIS A 27 22.10 -11.98 -10.72
C HIS A 27 22.56 -10.87 -11.67
N GLU A 28 23.79 -10.37 -11.53
CA GLU A 28 24.26 -9.15 -12.23
C GLU A 28 24.08 -9.21 -13.75
N ARG A 29 24.34 -10.36 -14.37
CA ARG A 29 24.24 -10.57 -15.82
C ARG A 29 22.81 -10.43 -16.34
N THR A 30 21.84 -10.91 -15.57
CA THR A 30 20.40 -10.78 -15.87
C THR A 30 19.78 -9.55 -15.21
N LEU A 31 20.58 -8.60 -14.74
CA LEU A 31 20.15 -7.35 -14.10
C LEU A 31 20.86 -6.10 -14.64
N THR A 32 21.55 -6.20 -15.78
CA THR A 32 22.02 -5.01 -16.53
C THR A 32 20.83 -4.12 -16.88
N LEU A 33 21.07 -2.82 -17.03
CA LEU A 33 20.00 -1.88 -17.42
C LEU A 33 19.63 -2.14 -18.89
N PRO A 34 18.34 -2.40 -19.19
CA PRO A 34 17.92 -2.54 -20.58
C PRO A 34 18.09 -1.22 -21.33
N LEU A 35 18.44 -1.29 -22.62
CA LEU A 35 18.69 -0.07 -23.41
C LEU A 35 17.40 0.71 -23.67
N GLY A 36 17.52 2.03 -23.86
CA GLY A 36 16.39 2.91 -24.15
C GLY A 36 16.48 3.51 -25.55
N TYR A 37 15.33 3.70 -26.20
CA TYR A 37 15.23 4.40 -27.49
C TYR A 37 14.03 5.35 -27.51
N VAL A 38 14.23 6.58 -27.99
CA VAL A 38 13.13 7.54 -28.22
C VAL A 38 12.62 7.38 -29.65
N CYS A 39 11.39 6.89 -29.78
CA CYS A 39 10.69 6.73 -31.05
C CYS A 39 9.98 8.03 -31.42
N TYR A 40 10.44 8.67 -32.48
CA TYR A 40 9.87 9.93 -32.97
C TYR A 40 8.84 9.70 -34.06
N ARG A 41 7.95 10.68 -34.23
CA ARG A 41 6.97 10.67 -35.32
C ARG A 41 7.65 10.85 -36.68
N THR A 42 7.17 10.15 -37.70
CA THR A 42 7.64 10.33 -39.08
C THR A 42 7.35 11.76 -39.59
N ALA A 43 8.25 12.34 -40.40
CA ALA A 43 8.06 13.66 -41.01
C ALA A 43 7.24 13.66 -42.32
N GLY A 44 6.73 12.49 -42.72
CA GLY A 44 5.99 12.24 -43.96
C GLY A 44 5.82 10.74 -44.19
N LEU A 45 5.19 10.36 -45.29
CA LEU A 45 4.96 8.96 -45.65
C LEU A 45 6.28 8.23 -45.90
N LEU A 46 6.37 7.00 -45.39
CA LEU A 46 7.47 6.08 -45.66
C LEU A 46 7.07 5.11 -46.79
N LYS A 47 7.96 4.91 -47.75
CA LYS A 47 7.77 3.94 -48.81
C LYS A 47 8.56 2.68 -48.43
N ILE A 48 7.84 1.66 -48.00
CA ILE A 48 8.44 0.39 -47.56
C ILE A 48 9.04 -0.34 -48.76
N ASP A 49 10.31 -0.05 -49.08
CA ASP A 49 11.06 -0.60 -50.21
C ASP A 49 12.44 -1.15 -49.83
N GLY A 50 12.77 -1.10 -48.53
CA GLY A 50 13.96 -1.71 -47.94
C GLY A 50 15.18 -0.80 -47.94
N LYS A 51 15.14 0.38 -48.57
CA LYS A 51 16.34 1.21 -48.81
C LYS A 51 16.67 2.20 -47.70
N LEU A 52 15.73 2.49 -46.80
CA LEU A 52 15.92 3.39 -45.64
C LEU A 52 16.50 4.77 -46.02
N ASN A 53 16.08 5.35 -47.15
CA ASN A 53 16.72 6.54 -47.75
C ASN A 53 15.87 7.82 -47.63
N GLU A 54 14.67 7.71 -47.08
CA GLU A 54 13.74 8.79 -46.78
C GLU A 54 14.34 9.76 -45.76
N ALA A 55 13.85 11.02 -45.79
CA ALA A 55 14.29 12.05 -44.84
C ALA A 55 14.11 11.61 -43.38
N SER A 56 12.97 10.96 -43.07
CA SER A 56 12.70 10.44 -41.73
C SER A 56 13.75 9.41 -41.29
N TRP A 57 14.11 8.45 -42.16
CA TRP A 57 15.13 7.43 -41.86
C TRP A 57 16.53 8.02 -41.72
N LYS A 58 16.87 9.01 -42.54
CA LYS A 58 18.14 9.74 -42.44
C LYS A 58 18.26 10.52 -41.13
N SER A 59 17.15 11.05 -40.62
CA SER A 59 17.10 11.80 -39.36
C SER A 59 16.93 10.94 -38.11
N ALA A 60 16.40 9.73 -38.23
CA ALA A 60 16.28 8.80 -37.10
C ALA A 60 17.67 8.39 -36.59
N GLU A 61 17.83 8.39 -35.27
CA GLU A 61 19.02 7.90 -34.60
C GLU A 61 19.10 6.37 -34.73
N SER A 62 20.30 5.82 -34.89
CA SER A 62 20.49 4.37 -34.83
C SER A 62 20.52 3.90 -33.38
N THR A 63 20.09 2.67 -33.15
CA THR A 63 20.44 1.95 -31.93
C THR A 63 21.96 1.85 -31.78
N ALA A 64 22.43 1.53 -30.57
CA ALA A 64 23.78 1.01 -30.41
C ALA A 64 23.97 -0.25 -31.29
N PRO A 65 25.21 -0.54 -31.74
CA PRO A 65 25.54 -1.80 -32.39
C PRO A 65 25.13 -3.01 -31.55
N PHE A 66 24.70 -4.07 -32.23
CA PHE A 66 24.31 -5.29 -31.55
C PHE A 66 25.53 -5.93 -30.87
N VAL A 67 25.28 -6.64 -29.77
CA VAL A 67 26.25 -7.34 -28.93
C VAL A 67 25.87 -8.81 -28.79
N ASP A 68 26.74 -9.66 -28.26
CA ASP A 68 26.35 -11.02 -27.89
C ASP A 68 25.17 -11.00 -26.90
N ILE A 69 24.21 -11.90 -27.05
CA ILE A 69 23.03 -12.02 -26.19
C ILE A 69 23.35 -12.13 -24.70
N SER A 70 24.50 -12.73 -24.37
CA SER A 70 24.99 -12.89 -23.00
C SER A 70 25.58 -11.59 -22.41
N GLY A 71 25.88 -10.60 -23.26
CA GLY A 71 26.34 -9.27 -22.87
C GLY A 71 27.86 -9.16 -22.67
N GLU A 72 28.26 -8.32 -21.71
CA GLU A 72 29.66 -8.00 -21.46
C GLU A 72 30.50 -9.24 -21.07
N GLY A 73 31.74 -9.29 -21.55
CA GLY A 73 32.66 -10.41 -21.34
C GLY A 73 32.62 -11.49 -22.42
N PHE A 74 31.68 -11.42 -23.36
CA PHE A 74 31.60 -12.30 -24.53
C PHE A 74 32.15 -11.64 -25.80
N ALA A 75 32.38 -12.45 -26.84
CA ALA A 75 32.95 -11.98 -28.10
C ALA A 75 32.02 -10.95 -28.75
N LYS A 76 32.57 -9.85 -29.24
CA LYS A 76 31.79 -8.86 -29.97
C LYS A 76 31.44 -9.41 -31.36
N PRO A 77 30.21 -9.14 -31.86
CA PRO A 77 29.83 -9.42 -33.23
C PRO A 77 30.87 -8.91 -34.24
N ILE A 78 31.26 -9.78 -35.17
CA ILE A 78 32.25 -9.43 -36.19
C ILE A 78 31.67 -8.57 -37.32
N TYR A 79 30.34 -8.55 -37.45
CA TYR A 79 29.64 -7.71 -38.42
C TYR A 79 28.69 -6.75 -37.70
N ASN A 80 28.72 -5.49 -38.11
CA ASN A 80 27.89 -4.48 -37.49
C ASN A 80 26.41 -4.69 -37.87
N THR A 81 25.54 -4.62 -36.85
CA THR A 81 24.09 -4.61 -37.02
C THR A 81 23.50 -3.50 -36.15
N ALA A 82 22.60 -2.70 -36.72
CA ALA A 82 21.90 -1.66 -35.99
C ALA A 82 20.50 -1.45 -36.55
N ALA A 83 19.58 -0.99 -35.71
CA ALA A 83 18.20 -0.69 -36.06
C ALA A 83 17.87 0.79 -35.86
N LYS A 84 16.74 1.22 -36.40
CA LYS A 84 16.11 2.53 -36.25
C LYS A 84 14.62 2.30 -36.06
N MET A 85 14.00 3.11 -35.21
CA MET A 85 12.55 3.06 -34.98
C MET A 85 11.93 4.44 -35.19
N LEU A 86 10.74 4.44 -35.81
CA LEU A 86 9.87 5.58 -36.03
C LEU A 86 8.41 5.15 -35.82
N TRP A 87 7.49 6.08 -35.65
CA TRP A 87 6.06 5.74 -35.53
C TRP A 87 5.14 6.81 -36.11
N ASP A 88 3.89 6.42 -36.37
CA ASP A 88 2.77 7.32 -36.62
C ASP A 88 1.48 6.75 -36.00
N ASP A 89 0.31 7.29 -36.35
CA ASP A 89 -0.96 6.83 -35.76
C ASP A 89 -1.38 5.42 -36.22
N GLU A 90 -0.79 4.91 -37.31
CA GLU A 90 -1.13 3.64 -37.95
C GLU A 90 -0.07 2.55 -37.75
N TYR A 91 1.22 2.91 -37.71
CA TYR A 91 2.33 1.97 -37.75
C TYR A 91 3.45 2.28 -36.75
N LEU A 92 4.04 1.20 -36.23
CA LEU A 92 5.42 1.20 -35.74
C LEU A 92 6.33 0.83 -36.92
N TYR A 93 7.33 1.64 -37.21
CA TYR A 93 8.28 1.40 -38.28
C TYR A 93 9.63 0.94 -37.73
N ILE A 94 10.18 -0.13 -38.30
CA ILE A 94 11.50 -0.67 -37.98
C ILE A 94 12.36 -0.64 -39.24
N GLY A 95 13.56 -0.06 -39.15
CA GLY A 95 14.57 -0.08 -40.20
C GLY A 95 15.86 -0.65 -39.67
N ALA A 96 16.39 -1.72 -40.24
CA ALA A 96 17.65 -2.33 -39.79
C ALA A 96 18.66 -2.45 -40.93
N THR A 97 19.94 -2.31 -40.60
CA THR A 97 21.06 -2.54 -41.51
C THR A 97 21.98 -3.60 -40.92
N LEU A 98 22.23 -4.64 -41.69
CA LEU A 98 23.03 -5.79 -41.32
C LEU A 98 24.22 -5.88 -42.26
N GLN A 99 25.43 -5.62 -41.76
CA GLN A 99 26.65 -5.87 -42.53
C GLN A 99 26.78 -7.37 -42.78
N GLU A 100 26.98 -7.76 -44.03
CA GLU A 100 27.09 -9.16 -44.42
C GLU A 100 27.94 -9.27 -45.69
N PRO A 101 29.16 -9.81 -45.63
CA PRO A 101 30.02 -9.99 -46.80
C PRO A 101 29.62 -11.13 -47.73
N ASP A 102 28.69 -12.01 -47.33
CA ASP A 102 28.17 -13.13 -48.13
C ASP A 102 26.68 -13.36 -47.81
N ILE A 103 25.80 -12.68 -48.55
CA ILE A 103 24.36 -12.66 -48.28
C ILE A 103 23.74 -13.98 -48.73
N LYS A 104 23.25 -14.75 -47.76
CA LYS A 104 22.58 -16.03 -47.97
C LYS A 104 21.20 -16.06 -47.34
N ALA A 105 20.26 -16.60 -48.10
CA ALA A 105 18.95 -16.98 -47.60
C ALA A 105 18.36 -18.07 -48.50
N ARG A 106 18.22 -19.27 -47.95
CA ARG A 106 17.76 -20.48 -48.66
C ARG A 106 16.28 -20.73 -48.45
N LEU A 107 15.73 -20.32 -47.31
CA LEU A 107 14.33 -20.52 -46.99
C LEU A 107 13.46 -19.62 -47.87
N THR A 108 12.37 -20.20 -48.37
CA THR A 108 11.49 -19.52 -49.33
C THR A 108 10.02 -19.49 -48.95
N GLN A 109 9.61 -20.36 -48.03
CA GLN A 109 8.23 -20.51 -47.61
C GLN A 109 7.99 -19.72 -46.32
N ARG A 110 6.93 -18.90 -46.32
CA ARG A 110 6.43 -18.22 -45.12
C ARG A 110 6.11 -19.24 -44.02
N ASP A 111 6.33 -18.85 -42.77
CA ASP A 111 6.06 -19.66 -41.58
C ASP A 111 6.93 -20.92 -41.50
N THR A 112 8.08 -20.88 -42.16
CA THR A 112 9.19 -21.81 -41.89
C THR A 112 10.04 -21.21 -40.78
N ILE A 113 10.46 -22.05 -39.84
CA ILE A 113 11.41 -21.69 -38.78
C ILE A 113 12.66 -21.06 -39.42
N ILE A 114 12.82 -19.73 -39.27
CA ILE A 114 13.69 -18.96 -40.17
C ILE A 114 15.14 -18.92 -39.73
N TYR A 115 15.43 -19.15 -38.45
CA TYR A 115 16.77 -19.16 -37.87
C TYR A 115 17.72 -20.20 -38.48
N HIS A 116 17.25 -21.08 -39.38
CA HIS A 116 18.13 -21.92 -40.21
C HIS A 116 18.84 -21.16 -41.35
N ASP A 117 18.44 -19.91 -41.62
CA ASP A 117 19.19 -18.90 -42.38
C ASP A 117 19.77 -17.85 -41.42
N ASN A 118 20.61 -16.94 -41.94
CA ASN A 118 20.85 -15.68 -41.22
C ASN A 118 19.58 -14.82 -41.32
N ASP A 119 19.16 -14.23 -40.20
CA ASP A 119 17.91 -13.49 -40.12
C ASP A 119 18.01 -12.22 -39.27
N PHE A 120 16.88 -11.53 -39.20
CA PHE A 120 16.64 -10.40 -38.33
C PHE A 120 15.28 -10.58 -37.66
N GLU A 121 15.26 -10.46 -36.33
CA GLU A 121 14.08 -10.72 -35.51
C GLU A 121 13.69 -9.46 -34.73
N VAL A 122 12.38 -9.23 -34.59
CA VAL A 122 11.77 -8.13 -33.84
C VAL A 122 10.88 -8.70 -32.74
N PHE A 123 11.14 -8.31 -31.50
CA PHE A 123 10.39 -8.75 -30.32
C PHE A 123 9.62 -7.58 -29.72
N LEU A 124 8.33 -7.74 -29.44
CA LEU A 124 7.46 -6.66 -28.96
C LEU A 124 6.59 -7.09 -27.80
N ASP A 125 6.71 -6.39 -26.67
CA ASP A 125 5.80 -6.50 -25.51
C ASP A 125 5.20 -5.10 -25.24
N PRO A 126 3.99 -4.83 -25.77
CA PRO A 126 3.38 -3.50 -25.73
C PRO A 126 2.99 -3.00 -24.34
N ASP A 127 2.47 -3.83 -23.43
CA ASP A 127 2.13 -3.37 -22.08
C ASP A 127 3.25 -3.55 -21.05
N GLY A 128 4.32 -4.26 -21.43
CA GLY A 128 5.52 -4.41 -20.64
C GLY A 128 5.36 -5.35 -19.46
N ASP A 129 4.31 -6.17 -19.44
CA ASP A 129 4.03 -7.12 -18.37
C ASP A 129 4.76 -8.46 -18.56
N GLY A 130 5.44 -8.64 -19.71
CA GLY A 130 6.17 -9.83 -20.10
C GLY A 130 5.32 -10.98 -20.61
N HIS A 131 4.04 -10.76 -20.92
CA HIS A 131 3.08 -11.75 -21.42
C HIS A 131 2.46 -11.28 -22.75
N GLN A 132 1.85 -12.21 -23.48
CA GLN A 132 1.16 -11.94 -24.75
C GLN A 132 2.04 -11.18 -25.77
N TYR A 133 3.33 -11.46 -25.83
CA TYR A 133 4.27 -10.69 -26.65
C TYR A 133 4.46 -11.31 -28.04
N PHE A 134 5.00 -10.53 -28.96
CA PHE A 134 5.11 -10.86 -30.38
C PHE A 134 6.55 -11.02 -30.83
N GLU A 135 6.72 -11.85 -31.85
CA GLU A 135 7.97 -12.06 -32.57
C GLU A 135 7.70 -12.01 -34.08
N ILE A 136 8.56 -11.30 -34.81
CA ILE A 136 8.52 -11.20 -36.27
C ILE A 136 9.95 -11.33 -36.79
N GLU A 137 10.19 -12.34 -37.61
CA GLU A 137 11.49 -12.67 -38.16
C GLU A 137 11.50 -12.54 -39.69
N THR A 138 12.65 -12.18 -40.25
CA THR A 138 12.86 -12.17 -41.70
C THR A 138 14.28 -12.52 -42.09
N ASN A 139 14.43 -13.29 -43.17
CA ASN A 139 15.73 -13.49 -43.82
C ASN A 139 15.98 -12.45 -44.93
N ALA A 140 17.15 -12.51 -45.57
CA ALA A 140 17.54 -11.61 -46.66
C ALA A 140 16.69 -11.75 -47.95
N ARG A 141 15.76 -12.71 -48.02
CA ARG A 141 14.76 -12.79 -49.11
C ARG A 141 13.45 -12.09 -48.78
N GLY A 142 13.21 -11.72 -47.53
CA GLY A 142 11.92 -11.19 -47.08
C GLY A 142 10.89 -12.28 -46.78
N VAL A 143 11.32 -13.52 -46.52
CA VAL A 143 10.41 -14.54 -45.96
C VAL A 143 10.11 -14.14 -44.53
N ILE A 144 8.84 -14.19 -44.14
CA ILE A 144 8.41 -13.87 -42.78
C ILE A 144 8.11 -15.14 -42.00
N PHE A 145 8.48 -15.13 -40.73
CA PHE A 145 7.92 -15.98 -39.70
C PHE A 145 7.46 -15.06 -38.56
N ASP A 146 6.20 -15.18 -38.14
CA ASP A 146 5.65 -14.40 -37.05
C ASP A 146 4.78 -15.24 -36.12
N LEU A 147 4.83 -14.88 -34.85
CA LEU A 147 4.17 -15.64 -33.80
C LEU A 147 3.95 -14.76 -32.55
N MET A 148 3.04 -15.21 -31.71
CA MET A 148 2.77 -14.63 -30.40
C MET A 148 3.06 -15.67 -29.31
N LEU A 149 3.61 -15.25 -28.17
CA LEU A 149 3.76 -16.09 -26.98
C LEU A 149 2.81 -15.63 -25.88
N ASP A 150 2.16 -16.59 -25.20
CA ASP A 150 1.30 -16.22 -24.07
C ASP A 150 2.10 -15.74 -22.84
N ARG A 151 3.30 -16.30 -22.64
CA ARG A 151 4.27 -15.98 -21.57
C ARG A 151 5.65 -16.57 -21.90
N PRO A 152 6.71 -16.25 -21.12
CA PRO A 152 8.06 -16.80 -21.32
C PRO A 152 8.14 -18.32 -21.18
N TYR A 153 9.05 -18.96 -21.94
CA TYR A 153 9.29 -20.41 -21.84
C TYR A 153 9.71 -20.85 -20.44
N ARG A 154 10.51 -20.04 -19.74
CA ARG A 154 10.88 -20.26 -18.32
C ARG A 154 9.67 -20.33 -17.36
N SER A 155 8.52 -19.83 -17.82
CA SER A 155 7.24 -19.83 -17.10
C SER A 155 6.22 -20.81 -17.73
N GLY A 156 6.66 -21.73 -18.58
CA GLY A 156 5.79 -22.71 -19.25
C GLY A 156 4.89 -22.09 -20.31
N GLY A 157 5.40 -21.12 -21.07
CA GLY A 157 4.68 -20.49 -22.18
C GLY A 157 4.57 -21.34 -23.43
N ASN A 158 3.56 -21.02 -24.23
CA ASN A 158 3.30 -21.57 -25.56
C ASN A 158 3.44 -20.48 -26.60
N PHE A 159 3.85 -20.86 -27.81
CA PHE A 159 3.87 -19.99 -28.98
C PHE A 159 2.72 -20.32 -29.93
N PHE A 160 2.23 -19.30 -30.63
CA PHE A 160 1.06 -19.35 -31.51
C PHE A 160 1.43 -18.77 -32.87
N ILE A 161 1.83 -19.64 -33.80
CA ILE A 161 2.12 -19.28 -35.21
C ILE A 161 0.86 -18.90 -35.99
N GLN A 162 -0.33 -19.10 -35.42
CA GLN A 162 -1.60 -18.70 -36.05
C GLN A 162 -1.79 -17.18 -36.05
N TRP A 163 -1.01 -16.46 -35.23
CA TRP A 163 -0.94 -15.01 -35.32
C TRP A 163 -0.04 -14.61 -36.49
N ASP A 164 -0.64 -14.44 -37.66
CA ASP A 164 -0.03 -13.89 -38.87
C ASP A 164 -0.28 -12.38 -38.89
N CYS A 165 0.73 -11.57 -38.59
CA CYS A 165 0.65 -10.14 -38.27
C CYS A 165 -0.20 -9.36 -39.30
N PRO A 166 -1.48 -9.05 -38.99
CA PRO A 166 -2.40 -8.62 -40.02
C PRO A 166 -2.06 -7.24 -40.56
N GLY A 167 -1.70 -7.16 -41.85
CA GLY A 167 -1.38 -5.91 -42.54
C GLY A 167 0.09 -5.49 -42.45
N LEU A 168 0.98 -6.36 -41.96
CA LEU A 168 2.42 -6.15 -41.99
C LEU A 168 2.89 -5.80 -43.41
N LYS A 169 3.66 -4.71 -43.53
CA LYS A 169 4.41 -4.37 -44.74
C LYS A 169 5.89 -4.58 -44.44
N THR A 170 6.58 -5.32 -45.30
CA THR A 170 8.01 -5.57 -45.17
C THR A 170 8.68 -5.45 -46.54
N ALA A 171 9.92 -4.95 -46.57
CA ALA A 171 10.75 -4.93 -47.76
C ALA A 171 12.22 -5.11 -47.39
N ILE A 172 12.94 -5.84 -48.24
CA ILE A 172 14.37 -6.12 -48.08
C ILE A 172 15.15 -5.52 -49.24
N HIS A 173 16.31 -4.92 -48.94
CA HIS A 173 17.26 -4.46 -49.94
C HIS A 173 18.63 -5.08 -49.70
N CYS A 174 19.21 -5.73 -50.70
CA CYS A 174 20.58 -6.24 -50.67
C CYS A 174 21.52 -5.29 -51.43
N ASP A 175 22.55 -4.79 -50.76
CA ASP A 175 23.72 -4.17 -51.39
C ASP A 175 24.76 -5.27 -51.64
N GLY A 176 24.49 -6.06 -52.68
CA GLY A 176 25.19 -7.31 -52.97
C GLY A 176 24.37 -8.24 -53.88
N THR A 177 24.80 -9.49 -54.01
CA THR A 177 24.15 -10.53 -54.81
C THR A 177 23.73 -11.71 -53.93
N LEU A 178 22.41 -11.82 -53.67
CA LEU A 178 21.85 -12.90 -52.87
C LEU A 178 22.27 -14.29 -53.38
N ASN A 179 22.75 -15.14 -52.46
CA ASN A 179 23.13 -16.54 -52.67
C ASN A 179 24.29 -16.75 -53.66
N LYS A 180 25.22 -15.78 -53.78
CA LYS A 180 26.37 -15.88 -54.70
C LYS A 180 27.72 -15.73 -53.98
N SER A 181 28.10 -16.70 -53.16
CA SER A 181 29.31 -16.67 -52.32
C SER A 181 30.67 -16.55 -53.02
N THR A 182 30.70 -16.48 -54.36
CA THR A 182 31.90 -16.20 -55.15
C THR A 182 32.24 -14.71 -55.24
N ASP A 183 31.28 -13.81 -54.98
CA ASP A 183 31.56 -12.37 -54.89
C ASP A 183 31.59 -11.89 -53.43
N LYS A 184 31.60 -10.56 -53.25
CA LYS A 184 31.63 -9.91 -51.95
C LYS A 184 30.50 -8.90 -51.87
N ASP A 185 29.65 -9.12 -50.89
CA ASP A 185 28.53 -8.25 -50.56
C ASP A 185 28.95 -7.23 -49.50
N ARG A 186 28.07 -6.26 -49.23
CA ARG A 186 28.31 -5.23 -48.22
C ARG A 186 27.36 -5.37 -47.04
N GLN A 187 26.07 -5.41 -47.34
CA GLN A 187 25.00 -5.40 -46.35
C GLN A 187 23.66 -5.76 -46.97
N TRP A 188 22.70 -6.05 -46.11
CA TRP A 188 21.29 -6.00 -46.44
C TRP A 188 20.54 -5.17 -45.40
N SER A 189 19.38 -4.65 -45.79
CA SER A 189 18.53 -3.86 -44.93
C SER A 189 17.10 -4.37 -44.93
N VAL A 190 16.48 -4.23 -43.75
CA VAL A 190 15.10 -4.59 -43.46
C VAL A 190 14.32 -3.30 -43.23
N GLU A 191 13.14 -3.19 -43.84
CA GLU A 191 12.19 -2.12 -43.55
C GLU A 191 10.81 -2.72 -43.29
N MET A 192 10.26 -2.48 -42.10
CA MET A 192 8.94 -2.96 -41.69
C MET A 192 8.05 -1.78 -41.30
N ALA A 193 6.76 -1.85 -41.70
CA ALA A 193 5.68 -1.09 -41.10
C ALA A 193 4.72 -2.08 -40.43
N ILE A 194 4.78 -2.12 -39.10
CA ILE A 194 4.02 -3.03 -38.24
C ILE A 194 2.73 -2.30 -37.81
N PRO A 195 1.53 -2.77 -38.24
CA PRO A 195 0.29 -2.08 -37.94
C PRO A 195 0.01 -2.04 -36.44
N ARG A 196 -0.28 -0.86 -35.91
CA ARG A 196 -0.71 -0.66 -34.52
C ARG A 196 -1.82 -1.62 -34.12
N ALA A 197 -2.83 -1.77 -34.98
CA ALA A 197 -4.00 -2.60 -34.69
C ALA A 197 -3.66 -4.11 -34.55
N ALA A 198 -2.57 -4.58 -35.18
CA ALA A 198 -2.13 -5.97 -35.08
C ALA A 198 -1.52 -6.29 -33.71
N ILE A 199 -0.86 -5.31 -33.10
CA ILE A 199 -0.05 -5.47 -31.88
C ILE A 199 -0.64 -4.74 -30.66
N THR A 200 -1.85 -4.15 -30.74
CA THR A 200 -2.48 -3.43 -29.60
C THR A 200 -3.89 -3.91 -29.24
N ARG A 201 -4.45 -4.88 -29.96
CA ARG A 201 -5.90 -5.20 -29.93
C ARG A 201 -6.46 -5.62 -28.57
N ASN A 202 -5.64 -6.15 -27.67
CA ASN A 202 -6.04 -6.62 -26.35
C ASN A 202 -5.23 -5.99 -25.19
N PHE A 203 -4.45 -4.94 -25.47
CA PHE A 203 -3.59 -4.31 -24.48
C PHE A 203 -4.22 -3.03 -23.94
N THR A 204 -3.91 -2.73 -22.68
CA THR A 204 -4.30 -1.48 -22.04
C THR A 204 -3.32 -0.34 -22.35
N ASN A 205 -2.21 -0.62 -23.04
CA ASN A 205 -1.14 0.32 -23.38
C ASN A 205 -0.99 0.52 -24.90
N PRO A 206 -1.79 1.40 -25.54
CA PRO A 206 -1.77 1.59 -26.99
C PRO A 206 -0.48 2.26 -27.49
N LEU A 207 -0.23 2.20 -28.81
CA LEU A 207 0.78 3.01 -29.50
C LEU A 207 0.34 4.49 -29.45
N GLN A 208 0.83 5.22 -28.46
CA GLN A 208 0.45 6.61 -28.19
C GLN A 208 1.62 7.36 -27.55
N THR A 209 1.70 8.66 -27.80
CA THR A 209 2.66 9.56 -27.16
C THR A 209 2.66 9.38 -25.64
N GLY A 210 3.85 9.35 -25.05
CA GLY A 210 4.06 9.23 -23.61
C GLY A 210 4.13 7.79 -23.11
N ASN A 211 3.68 6.82 -23.91
CA ASN A 211 3.73 5.42 -23.54
C ASN A 211 5.12 4.83 -23.77
N TYR A 212 5.38 3.75 -23.03
CA TYR A 212 6.58 2.93 -23.16
C TYR A 212 6.18 1.52 -23.58
N TRP A 213 6.89 0.95 -24.54
CA TRP A 213 6.84 -0.48 -24.87
C TRP A 213 8.16 -1.15 -24.53
N ARG A 214 8.16 -2.48 -24.47
CA ARG A 214 9.35 -3.31 -24.45
C ARG A 214 9.63 -3.80 -25.87
N ILE A 215 10.86 -3.63 -26.34
CA ILE A 215 11.26 -4.06 -27.69
C ILE A 215 12.69 -4.58 -27.69
N ASN A 216 12.96 -5.64 -28.43
CA ASN A 216 14.33 -6.06 -28.72
C ASN A 216 14.47 -6.52 -30.16
N PHE A 217 15.73 -6.66 -30.58
CA PHE A 217 16.08 -7.15 -31.89
C PHE A 217 17.15 -8.23 -31.76
N SER A 218 17.07 -9.23 -32.64
CA SER A 218 18.10 -10.25 -32.81
C SER A 218 18.59 -10.28 -34.25
N ARG A 219 19.82 -10.74 -34.42
CA ARG A 219 20.34 -11.32 -35.65
C ARG A 219 20.83 -12.71 -35.29
N VAL A 220 20.22 -13.74 -35.85
CA VAL A 220 20.84 -15.06 -35.86
C VAL A 220 21.88 -15.08 -36.97
N GLN A 221 23.12 -15.44 -36.61
CA GLN A 221 24.24 -15.49 -37.54
C GLN A 221 24.89 -16.87 -37.53
N TRP A 222 24.95 -17.49 -38.71
CA TRP A 222 25.73 -18.69 -39.00
C TRP A 222 26.99 -18.30 -39.74
N LEU A 223 28.12 -18.21 -39.03
CA LEU A 223 29.41 -17.92 -39.66
C LEU A 223 29.93 -19.06 -40.54
N LYS A 224 29.49 -20.30 -40.28
CA LYS A 224 29.85 -21.50 -41.03
C LYS A 224 28.65 -22.44 -41.11
N ALA A 225 28.48 -23.10 -42.26
CA ALA A 225 27.45 -24.13 -42.41
C ALA A 225 27.67 -25.27 -41.40
N GLY A 226 26.65 -25.58 -40.59
CA GLY A 226 26.73 -26.60 -39.55
C GLY A 226 27.56 -26.21 -38.31
N GLY A 227 28.01 -24.97 -38.20
CA GLY A 227 28.61 -24.42 -36.98
C GLY A 227 27.54 -24.07 -35.93
N PRO A 228 27.92 -23.51 -34.76
CA PRO A 228 26.93 -22.95 -33.84
C PRO A 228 26.32 -21.67 -34.43
N GLU A 229 25.05 -21.42 -34.12
CA GLU A 229 24.44 -20.11 -34.30
C GLU A 229 25.01 -19.11 -33.30
N GLU A 230 25.16 -17.86 -33.73
CA GLU A 230 25.43 -16.73 -32.84
C GLU A 230 24.20 -15.83 -32.79
N ASN A 231 23.82 -15.42 -31.58
CA ASN A 231 22.68 -14.54 -31.34
C ASN A 231 23.19 -13.16 -30.95
N TRP A 232 23.07 -12.20 -31.87
CA TRP A 232 23.50 -10.83 -31.65
C TRP A 232 22.30 -9.92 -31.46
N VAL A 233 22.27 -9.14 -30.38
CA VAL A 233 21.08 -8.39 -29.95
C VAL A 233 21.34 -6.94 -29.69
N TRP A 234 20.30 -6.12 -29.77
CA TRP A 234 20.37 -4.74 -29.32
C TRP A 234 20.54 -4.64 -27.80
N SER A 235 19.58 -5.16 -27.02
CA SER A 235 19.64 -5.20 -25.56
C SER A 235 19.97 -6.62 -25.08
N PRO A 236 21.12 -6.86 -24.42
CA PRO A 236 21.51 -8.19 -23.97
C PRO A 236 20.60 -8.71 -22.86
N THR A 237 20.17 -9.98 -22.98
CA THR A 237 19.32 -10.62 -21.97
C THR A 237 20.14 -11.19 -20.79
N GLY A 238 21.42 -11.47 -21.04
CA GLY A 238 22.36 -12.02 -20.06
C GLY A 238 22.37 -13.55 -20.00
N LYS A 239 21.57 -14.21 -20.85
CA LYS A 239 21.49 -15.65 -21.08
C LYS A 239 21.24 -15.90 -22.55
N ILE A 240 21.55 -17.09 -23.06
CA ILE A 240 21.16 -17.48 -24.43
C ILE A 240 19.67 -17.85 -24.41
N ASP A 241 18.83 -16.83 -24.27
CA ASP A 241 17.37 -16.88 -24.21
C ASP A 241 16.83 -15.51 -24.62
N MET A 242 16.18 -15.45 -25.79
CA MET A 242 15.60 -14.21 -26.32
C MET A 242 14.25 -13.88 -25.70
N HIS A 243 13.54 -14.89 -25.20
CA HIS A 243 12.20 -14.76 -24.64
C HIS A 243 12.25 -14.37 -23.16
N MET A 244 13.03 -13.32 -22.89
CA MET A 244 13.12 -12.62 -21.61
C MET A 244 12.65 -11.16 -21.77
N PRO A 245 11.33 -10.89 -21.90
CA PRO A 245 10.80 -9.54 -22.11
C PRO A 245 11.22 -8.51 -21.07
N ASP A 246 11.47 -8.97 -19.84
CA ASP A 246 11.98 -8.15 -18.74
C ASP A 246 13.38 -7.57 -18.96
N ARG A 247 14.08 -8.07 -20.00
CA ARG A 247 15.44 -7.68 -20.41
C ARG A 247 15.50 -6.92 -21.73
N TRP A 248 14.39 -6.87 -22.48
CA TRP A 248 14.28 -6.12 -23.73
C TRP A 248 14.48 -4.62 -23.53
N GLY A 249 14.77 -3.87 -24.58
CA GLY A 249 14.89 -2.41 -24.48
C GLY A 249 13.55 -1.74 -24.17
N PHE A 250 13.61 -0.47 -23.75
CA PHE A 250 12.46 0.40 -23.58
C PHE A 250 12.31 1.33 -24.78
N LEU A 251 11.12 1.36 -25.38
CA LEU A 251 10.75 2.22 -26.49
C LEU A 251 9.81 3.32 -26.00
N TYR A 252 10.29 4.56 -25.94
CA TYR A 252 9.47 5.73 -25.56
C TYR A 252 8.88 6.41 -26.79
N PHE A 253 7.55 6.60 -26.83
CA PHE A 253 6.88 7.29 -27.95
C PHE A 253 6.81 8.80 -27.72
N SER A 254 7.63 9.55 -28.47
CA SER A 254 7.64 11.01 -28.46
C SER A 254 6.55 11.58 -29.38
N ASP A 255 5.91 12.67 -28.99
CA ASP A 255 5.06 13.49 -29.88
C ASP A 255 5.85 14.29 -30.91
N LYS A 256 7.17 14.43 -30.72
CA LYS A 256 8.02 15.20 -31.62
C LYS A 256 8.23 14.48 -32.94
N THR A 257 8.29 15.27 -34.01
CA THR A 257 8.68 14.79 -35.34
C THR A 257 10.19 14.60 -35.40
N VAL A 258 10.61 13.49 -36.01
CA VAL A 258 12.03 13.16 -36.21
C VAL A 258 12.79 14.31 -36.88
N GLY A 259 13.99 14.62 -36.38
CA GLY A 259 14.86 15.67 -36.91
C GLY A 259 14.42 17.11 -36.60
N LYS A 260 13.29 17.34 -35.92
CA LYS A 260 12.82 18.69 -35.55
C LYS A 260 13.16 19.08 -34.11
N ALA A 261 13.11 18.12 -33.19
CA ALA A 261 13.45 18.32 -31.79
C ALA A 261 13.94 16.98 -31.21
N LYS A 262 14.56 17.05 -30.02
CA LYS A 262 15.02 15.87 -29.29
C LYS A 262 14.37 15.79 -27.92
N ASP A 263 14.13 14.57 -27.46
CA ASP A 263 13.86 14.22 -26.07
C ASP A 263 15.07 13.50 -25.48
N THR A 264 15.22 13.63 -24.16
CA THR A 264 16.12 12.79 -23.39
C THR A 264 15.35 11.57 -22.93
N PHE A 265 15.84 10.37 -23.22
CA PHE A 265 15.26 9.13 -22.72
C PHE A 265 15.30 9.09 -21.19
N THR A 266 14.18 8.73 -20.58
CA THR A 266 14.07 8.41 -19.15
C THR A 266 13.45 7.03 -18.97
N TYR A 267 13.82 6.31 -17.93
CA TYR A 267 13.18 5.04 -17.62
C TYR A 267 11.75 5.25 -17.08
N PRO A 268 10.80 4.33 -17.37
CA PRO A 268 9.42 4.47 -16.93
C PRO A 268 9.21 4.10 -15.45
N TYR A 269 10.20 3.48 -14.81
CA TYR A 269 10.09 2.93 -13.46
C TYR A 269 11.24 3.41 -12.57
N ASP A 270 11.05 3.24 -11.26
CA ASP A 270 12.16 3.23 -10.32
C ASP A 270 13.05 2.02 -10.57
N MET A 271 14.19 2.24 -11.23
CA MET A 271 15.05 1.13 -11.67
C MET A 271 15.74 0.39 -10.52
N ALA A 272 15.85 0.98 -9.33
CA ALA A 272 16.37 0.26 -8.16
C ALA A 272 15.32 -0.76 -7.67
N ALA A 273 14.06 -0.32 -7.52
CA ALA A 273 12.95 -1.20 -7.16
C ALA A 273 12.72 -2.28 -8.23
N TYR A 274 12.70 -1.90 -9.52
CA TYR A 274 12.54 -2.83 -10.64
C TYR A 274 13.61 -3.93 -10.63
N ARG A 275 14.89 -3.57 -10.53
CA ARG A 275 16.01 -4.54 -10.53
C ARG A 275 15.97 -5.45 -9.32
N LEU A 276 15.69 -4.92 -8.13
CA LEU A 276 15.60 -5.75 -6.92
C LEU A 276 14.45 -6.75 -7.03
N LEU A 277 13.29 -6.32 -7.52
CA LEU A 277 12.13 -7.19 -7.68
C LEU A 277 12.41 -8.34 -8.68
N TRP A 278 13.11 -8.07 -9.79
CA TRP A 278 13.57 -9.10 -10.71
C TRP A 278 14.66 -10.01 -10.12
N ALA A 279 15.58 -9.49 -9.30
CA ALA A 279 16.55 -10.30 -8.58
C ALA A 279 15.87 -11.30 -7.63
N MET A 280 14.81 -10.85 -6.94
CA MET A 280 13.97 -11.70 -6.11
C MET A 280 13.21 -12.74 -6.94
N PHE A 281 12.68 -12.37 -8.11
CA PHE A 281 12.04 -13.30 -9.04
C PHE A 281 13.00 -14.42 -9.49
N TYR A 282 14.20 -14.08 -9.96
CA TYR A 282 15.19 -15.06 -10.37
C TYR A 282 15.59 -16.00 -9.23
N THR A 283 15.67 -15.46 -8.01
CA THR A 283 15.93 -16.26 -6.80
C THR A 283 14.78 -17.23 -6.49
N GLN A 284 13.52 -16.82 -6.66
CA GLN A 284 12.37 -17.73 -6.52
C GLN A 284 12.40 -18.85 -7.56
N GLN A 285 12.81 -18.57 -8.80
CA GLN A 285 12.93 -19.58 -9.85
C GLN A 285 13.97 -20.65 -9.48
N GLU A 286 15.16 -20.23 -9.04
CA GLU A 286 16.21 -21.13 -8.57
C GLU A 286 15.77 -21.95 -7.35
N GLN A 287 15.14 -21.29 -6.37
CA GLN A 287 14.63 -21.93 -5.17
C GLN A 287 13.60 -23.00 -5.50
N TYR A 288 12.64 -22.70 -6.38
CA TYR A 288 11.61 -23.66 -6.77
C TYR A 288 12.18 -24.82 -7.60
N ALA A 289 13.16 -24.54 -8.47
CA ALA A 289 13.85 -25.59 -9.22
C ALA A 289 14.57 -26.59 -8.30
N LYS A 290 15.14 -26.11 -7.19
CA LYS A 290 15.90 -26.92 -6.24
C LYS A 290 15.03 -27.61 -5.19
N GLU A 291 14.15 -26.86 -4.53
CA GLU A 291 13.46 -27.27 -3.31
C GLU A 291 11.95 -27.52 -3.54
N ARG A 292 11.42 -27.23 -4.74
CA ARG A 292 9.99 -27.36 -5.09
C ARG A 292 9.05 -26.60 -4.14
N ASN A 293 9.52 -25.46 -3.62
CA ASN A 293 8.77 -24.56 -2.74
C ASN A 293 9.31 -23.14 -2.88
N TYR A 294 8.48 -22.12 -2.63
CA TYR A 294 8.89 -20.71 -2.68
C TYR A 294 9.28 -20.16 -1.31
N LEU A 295 10.15 -19.14 -1.30
CA LEU A 295 10.43 -18.34 -0.12
C LEU A 295 9.18 -17.55 0.28
N ARG A 296 8.82 -17.56 1.57
CA ARG A 296 7.51 -17.06 2.05
C ARG A 296 7.54 -15.70 2.71
N THR A 297 8.70 -15.26 3.19
CA THR A 297 8.86 -13.94 3.80
C THR A 297 10.05 -13.20 3.19
N LYS A 298 10.07 -11.88 3.31
CA LYS A 298 11.20 -11.04 2.84
C LYS A 298 12.51 -11.41 3.52
N GLU A 299 12.46 -11.84 4.79
CA GLU A 299 13.63 -12.24 5.58
C GLU A 299 14.31 -13.46 4.98
N ASN A 300 13.56 -14.36 4.32
CA ASN A 300 14.12 -15.55 3.68
C ASN A 300 14.94 -15.24 2.42
N PHE A 301 14.86 -14.02 1.88
CA PHE A 301 15.73 -13.57 0.77
C PHE A 301 17.11 -13.12 1.26
N PHE A 302 17.29 -12.94 2.58
CA PHE A 302 18.56 -12.49 3.17
C PHE A 302 19.10 -11.20 2.53
N LEU A 303 18.20 -10.25 2.22
CA LEU A 303 18.56 -8.98 1.57
C LEU A 303 19.58 -8.20 2.39
N THR A 304 20.66 -7.76 1.74
CA THR A 304 21.74 -7.00 2.37
C THR A 304 21.48 -5.49 2.29
N ALA A 305 22.21 -4.70 3.09
CA ALA A 305 22.20 -3.24 2.97
C ALA A 305 22.57 -2.74 1.56
N ALA A 306 23.38 -3.51 0.82
CA ALA A 306 23.73 -3.19 -0.56
C ALA A 306 22.59 -3.51 -1.56
N ASP A 307 21.73 -4.48 -1.28
CA ASP A 307 20.52 -4.76 -2.08
C ASP A 307 19.46 -3.68 -1.92
N LEU A 308 19.35 -3.13 -0.70
CA LEU A 308 18.40 -2.06 -0.37
C LEU A 308 18.90 -0.67 -0.77
N LYS A 309 20.19 -0.55 -1.14
CA LYS A 309 20.81 0.72 -1.48
C LYS A 309 20.19 1.29 -2.76
N GLY A 310 19.70 2.53 -2.68
CA GLY A 310 19.13 3.25 -3.81
C GLY A 310 17.63 3.04 -4.00
N LEU A 311 16.98 2.18 -3.20
CA LEU A 311 15.53 2.21 -3.10
C LEU A 311 15.08 3.59 -2.60
N PRO A 312 13.93 4.10 -3.08
CA PRO A 312 13.32 5.30 -2.53
C PRO A 312 13.12 5.21 -1.03
N GLU A 313 13.20 6.36 -0.34
CA GLU A 313 12.94 6.44 1.10
C GLU A 313 11.56 5.83 1.42
N GLY A 314 11.42 5.08 2.51
CA GLY A 314 10.14 4.48 2.87
C GLY A 314 9.59 3.42 1.90
N ALA A 315 10.41 2.91 0.96
CA ALA A 315 10.01 1.78 0.14
C ALA A 315 9.78 0.52 0.98
N GLU A 316 8.69 -0.20 0.70
CA GLU A 316 8.29 -1.38 1.48
C GLU A 316 8.27 -2.63 0.59
N ILE A 317 8.96 -3.69 1.04
CA ILE A 317 9.02 -4.97 0.34
C ILE A 317 8.04 -5.94 1.02
N ALA A 318 7.16 -6.54 0.22
CA ALA A 318 6.23 -7.56 0.68
C ALA A 318 6.29 -8.83 -0.21
N VAL A 319 6.15 -9.98 0.45
CA VAL A 319 6.15 -11.31 -0.17
C VAL A 319 4.94 -12.07 0.37
N GLU A 320 4.09 -12.52 -0.54
CA GLU A 320 2.96 -13.40 -0.26
C GLU A 320 3.14 -14.67 -1.08
N ALA A 321 3.36 -15.81 -0.44
CA ALA A 321 3.61 -17.06 -1.15
C ALA A 321 2.88 -18.25 -0.54
N THR A 322 2.40 -19.13 -1.41
CA THR A 322 1.97 -20.49 -1.10
C THR A 322 3.05 -21.49 -1.53
N ALA A 323 2.76 -22.79 -1.51
CA ALA A 323 3.68 -23.80 -2.06
C ALA A 323 3.87 -23.67 -3.59
N ASN A 324 2.85 -23.17 -4.31
CA ASN A 324 2.79 -23.24 -5.78
C ASN A 324 2.63 -21.87 -6.46
N THR A 325 2.37 -20.80 -5.71
CA THR A 325 2.20 -19.46 -6.25
C THR A 325 2.85 -18.44 -5.33
N TYR A 326 3.25 -17.30 -5.89
CA TYR A 326 3.66 -16.15 -5.10
C TYR A 326 3.33 -14.84 -5.79
N ARG A 327 3.27 -13.80 -4.97
CA ARG A 327 3.24 -12.41 -5.38
C ARG A 327 4.25 -11.65 -4.53
N MET A 328 5.13 -10.91 -5.18
CA MET A 328 6.09 -10.04 -4.52
C MET A 328 5.88 -8.62 -5.00
N ASN A 329 6.12 -7.66 -4.11
CA ASN A 329 6.01 -6.27 -4.49
C ASN A 329 6.96 -5.36 -3.73
N ILE A 330 7.30 -4.25 -4.38
CA ILE A 330 7.97 -3.11 -3.76
C ILE A 330 7.04 -1.90 -3.90
N THR A 331 6.54 -1.43 -2.76
CA THR A 331 5.73 -0.22 -2.64
C THR A 331 6.66 0.99 -2.58
N VAL A 332 6.40 2.01 -3.40
CA VAL A 332 7.13 3.30 -3.40
C VAL A 332 6.13 4.43 -3.09
N PRO A 333 5.95 4.76 -1.80
CA PRO A 333 4.90 5.69 -1.36
C PRO A 333 4.98 7.08 -2.01
N GLN A 334 6.18 7.63 -2.21
CA GLN A 334 6.38 8.96 -2.81
C GLN A 334 5.86 9.03 -4.25
N GLN A 335 5.98 7.92 -4.98
CA GLN A 335 5.49 7.80 -6.35
C GLN A 335 4.03 7.33 -6.40
N LYS A 336 3.43 6.96 -5.25
CA LYS A 336 2.08 6.38 -5.14
C LYS A 336 1.90 5.14 -6.03
N VAL A 337 2.95 4.36 -6.19
CA VAL A 337 2.92 3.13 -6.99
C VAL A 337 3.48 1.95 -6.21
N ARG A 338 3.06 0.77 -6.63
CA ARG A 338 3.56 -0.52 -6.19
C ARG A 338 3.97 -1.32 -7.42
N TYR A 339 5.23 -1.71 -7.46
CA TYR A 339 5.77 -2.61 -8.48
C TYR A 339 5.51 -4.05 -8.04
N VAL A 340 4.88 -4.85 -8.89
CA VAL A 340 4.39 -6.19 -8.53
C VAL A 340 4.89 -7.21 -9.54
N ILE A 341 5.35 -8.36 -9.06
CA ILE A 341 5.66 -9.53 -9.88
C ILE A 341 5.02 -10.79 -9.29
N ASN A 342 4.55 -11.68 -10.16
CA ASN A 342 4.01 -12.98 -9.76
C ASN A 342 4.96 -14.13 -10.13
N GLN A 343 4.54 -15.37 -9.86
CA GLN A 343 5.30 -16.59 -10.14
C GLN A 343 5.63 -16.83 -11.62
N GLU A 344 4.85 -16.25 -12.54
CA GLU A 344 5.05 -16.38 -13.98
C GLU A 344 5.98 -15.29 -14.55
N GLY A 345 6.38 -14.34 -13.71
CA GLY A 345 7.18 -13.17 -14.12
C GLY A 345 6.33 -12.07 -14.71
N ARG A 346 5.02 -12.06 -14.44
CA ARG A 346 4.12 -11.00 -14.91
C ARG A 346 4.33 -9.73 -14.09
N PHE A 347 4.83 -8.68 -14.72
CA PHE A 347 5.16 -7.42 -14.07
C PHE A 347 4.02 -6.40 -14.19
N ASN A 348 3.67 -5.72 -13.10
CA ASN A 348 2.64 -4.68 -13.12
C ASN A 348 3.02 -3.50 -12.23
N VAL A 349 2.51 -2.32 -12.60
CA VAL A 349 2.58 -1.11 -11.79
C VAL A 349 1.17 -0.78 -11.28
N GLU A 350 0.94 -0.96 -9.99
CA GLU A 350 -0.35 -0.67 -9.36
C GLU A 350 -0.31 0.71 -8.69
N LYS A 351 -1.34 1.53 -8.94
CA LYS A 351 -1.51 2.79 -8.20
C LYS A 351 -1.93 2.48 -6.76
N ILE A 352 -1.25 3.07 -5.80
CA ILE A 352 -1.63 3.00 -4.39
C ILE A 352 -2.67 4.09 -4.14
N PRO A 353 -3.90 3.75 -3.75
CA PRO A 353 -4.88 4.76 -3.37
C PRO A 353 -4.34 5.50 -2.15
N ALA A 354 -4.52 6.82 -2.13
CA ALA A 354 -4.17 7.60 -0.96
C ALA A 354 -4.97 7.10 0.25
N ARG A 355 -4.32 7.00 1.39
CA ARG A 355 -4.99 6.65 2.65
C ARG A 355 -6.00 7.73 2.97
N GLN A 356 -7.27 7.34 3.08
CA GLN A 356 -8.32 8.24 3.52
C GLN A 356 -8.32 8.36 5.05
N VAL A 357 -8.37 9.59 5.55
CA VAL A 357 -8.41 9.90 6.98
C VAL A 357 -9.59 10.80 7.32
N LYS A 358 -10.09 10.71 8.56
CA LYS A 358 -11.01 11.69 9.14
C LYS A 358 -10.46 12.21 10.46
N ASN A 359 -10.32 13.52 10.58
CA ASN A 359 -9.82 14.14 11.80
C ASN A 359 -10.91 14.95 12.50
N TRP A 360 -10.81 15.07 13.82
CA TRP A 360 -11.89 15.59 14.65
C TRP A 360 -11.38 16.61 15.66
N VAL A 361 -12.25 17.54 16.03
CA VAL A 361 -12.00 18.49 17.12
C VAL A 361 -13.19 18.53 18.07
N TRP A 362 -12.88 18.73 19.34
CA TRP A 362 -13.87 18.91 20.39
C TRP A 362 -14.05 20.39 20.69
N THR A 363 -15.30 20.84 20.75
CA THR A 363 -15.60 22.25 21.02
C THR A 363 -16.82 22.41 21.92
N ARG A 364 -16.77 23.45 22.73
CA ARG A 364 -17.93 23.94 23.48
C ARG A 364 -18.63 25.03 22.69
N ILE A 365 -19.95 25.09 22.80
CA ILE A 365 -20.74 26.17 22.20
C ILE A 365 -20.39 27.48 22.90
N ASN A 366 -19.72 28.38 22.16
CA ASN A 366 -19.39 29.72 22.63
C ASN A 366 -20.38 30.74 22.08
N LYS A 367 -21.32 31.16 22.94
CA LYS A 367 -22.38 32.12 22.62
C LYS A 367 -21.88 33.56 22.46
N ASN A 368 -20.63 33.85 22.83
CA ASN A 368 -20.05 35.18 22.69
C ASN A 368 -19.41 35.41 21.31
N LYS A 369 -19.22 34.35 20.52
CA LYS A 369 -18.73 34.46 19.13
C LYS A 369 -19.91 34.73 18.20
N SER A 370 -19.72 35.66 17.27
CA SER A 370 -20.63 35.93 16.17
C SER A 370 -20.65 34.79 15.14
N ASP A 371 -21.73 34.71 14.36
CA ASP A 371 -21.85 33.75 13.24
C ASP A 371 -20.66 33.83 12.28
N LYS A 372 -20.14 35.05 12.02
CA LYS A 372 -18.99 35.27 11.14
C LYS A 372 -17.72 34.63 11.71
N GLU A 373 -17.48 34.75 13.02
CA GLU A 373 -16.33 34.13 13.67
C GLU A 373 -16.42 32.61 13.67
N HIS A 374 -17.63 32.05 13.85
CA HIS A 374 -17.85 30.60 13.72
C HIS A 374 -17.65 30.10 12.30
N GLN A 375 -18.15 30.82 11.28
CA GLN A 375 -17.93 30.50 9.87
C GLN A 375 -16.43 30.48 9.52
N GLN A 376 -15.69 31.51 9.95
CA GLN A 376 -14.24 31.58 9.73
C GLN A 376 -13.52 30.41 10.39
N TRP A 377 -13.91 30.07 11.62
CA TRP A 377 -13.33 28.94 12.34
C TRP A 377 -13.62 27.61 11.64
N PHE A 378 -14.87 27.32 11.26
CA PHE A 378 -15.22 26.08 10.57
C PHE A 378 -14.56 25.97 9.19
N ALA A 379 -14.44 27.08 8.45
CA ALA A 379 -13.71 27.10 7.19
C ALA A 379 -12.22 26.73 7.40
N LEU A 380 -11.57 27.31 8.42
CA LEU A 380 -10.19 26.98 8.78
C LEU A 380 -10.05 25.49 9.16
N LEU A 381 -10.95 24.97 9.99
CA LEU A 381 -10.96 23.55 10.35
C LEU A 381 -10.99 22.65 9.09
N LYS A 382 -11.94 22.91 8.18
CA LYS A 382 -12.09 22.12 6.95
C LYS A 382 -10.85 22.23 6.06
N GLU A 383 -10.31 23.44 5.89
CA GLU A 383 -9.11 23.70 5.09
C GLU A 383 -7.89 22.95 5.62
N CYS A 384 -7.77 22.86 6.94
CA CYS A 384 -6.66 22.21 7.64
C CYS A 384 -6.83 20.68 7.81
N GLY A 385 -7.89 20.10 7.23
CA GLY A 385 -8.08 18.66 7.18
C GLY A 385 -8.85 18.06 8.35
N ILE A 386 -9.61 18.87 9.09
CA ILE A 386 -10.65 18.37 10.00
C ILE A 386 -11.88 17.96 9.17
N SER A 387 -12.45 16.82 9.53
CA SER A 387 -13.64 16.24 8.90
C SER A 387 -14.90 16.46 9.73
N GLY A 388 -14.78 16.55 11.05
CA GLY A 388 -15.94 16.73 11.92
C GLY A 388 -15.65 17.37 13.26
N VAL A 389 -16.72 17.84 13.89
CA VAL A 389 -16.71 18.59 15.14
C VAL A 389 -17.63 17.91 16.15
N MET A 390 -17.11 17.68 17.36
CA MET A 390 -17.85 17.18 18.51
C MET A 390 -18.33 18.37 19.34
N PHE A 391 -19.65 18.56 19.45
CA PHE A 391 -20.26 19.68 20.17
C PHE A 391 -20.82 19.25 21.52
N GLU A 392 -20.47 19.99 22.58
CA GLU A 392 -21.14 19.90 23.88
C GLU A 392 -22.48 20.66 23.84
N GLY A 393 -23.57 19.94 23.59
CA GLY A 393 -24.91 20.53 23.48
C GLY A 393 -25.35 20.85 22.06
N TYR A 394 -26.50 21.53 21.91
CA TYR A 394 -27.09 21.86 20.60
C TYR A 394 -27.40 23.34 20.47
N ASP A 395 -26.98 23.89 19.34
CA ASP A 395 -27.42 25.17 18.80
C ASP A 395 -27.64 24.97 17.30
N GLU A 396 -28.90 25.07 16.85
CA GLU A 396 -29.26 24.75 15.46
C GLU A 396 -28.46 25.59 14.45
N ASN A 397 -28.23 26.87 14.76
CA ASN A 397 -27.50 27.76 13.88
C ASN A 397 -26.04 27.34 13.74
N LEU A 398 -25.37 27.01 14.85
CA LEU A 398 -23.98 26.54 14.81
C LEU A 398 -23.82 25.22 14.06
N TYR A 399 -24.76 24.27 14.26
CA TYR A 399 -24.73 23.03 13.51
C TYR A 399 -24.94 23.27 12.02
N ARG A 400 -25.88 24.14 11.63
CA ARG A 400 -26.06 24.58 10.24
C ARG A 400 -24.77 25.18 9.66
N LEU A 401 -24.13 26.11 10.36
CA LEU A 401 -22.88 26.73 9.92
C LEU A 401 -21.73 25.72 9.78
N CYS A 402 -21.65 24.73 10.68
CA CYS A 402 -20.70 23.62 10.60
C CYS A 402 -20.92 22.78 9.33
N LYS A 403 -22.19 22.45 9.04
CA LYS A 403 -22.58 21.70 7.83
C LYS A 403 -22.31 22.49 6.54
N GLU A 404 -22.58 23.79 6.53
CA GLU A 404 -22.31 24.67 5.39
C GLU A 404 -20.81 24.77 5.06
N ALA A 405 -19.95 24.68 6.08
CA ALA A 405 -18.50 24.56 5.89
C ALA A 405 -18.05 23.16 5.39
N GLY A 406 -18.97 22.22 5.24
CA GLY A 406 -18.70 20.85 4.80
C GLY A 406 -18.10 19.95 5.88
N LEU A 407 -18.32 20.25 7.16
CA LEU A 407 -17.90 19.41 8.29
C LEU A 407 -19.05 18.52 8.76
N GLU A 408 -18.70 17.40 9.38
CA GLU A 408 -19.66 16.60 10.16
C GLU A 408 -19.90 17.24 11.53
N ALA A 409 -21.17 17.26 11.97
CA ALA A 409 -21.54 17.80 13.27
C ALA A 409 -22.11 16.68 14.16
N HIS A 410 -21.36 16.31 15.19
CA HIS A 410 -21.73 15.23 16.11
C HIS A 410 -22.13 15.82 17.47
N TYR A 411 -23.26 15.35 18.00
CA TYR A 411 -23.73 15.74 19.33
C TYR A 411 -23.04 14.88 20.39
N TRP A 412 -22.17 15.50 21.18
CA TRP A 412 -21.52 14.87 22.31
C TRP A 412 -22.34 15.06 23.60
N LYS A 413 -22.52 13.96 24.35
CA LYS A 413 -23.21 13.96 25.64
C LYS A 413 -22.58 13.03 26.67
N TRP A 414 -22.71 13.39 27.94
CA TRP A 414 -22.45 12.48 29.05
C TRP A 414 -23.54 11.41 29.14
N THR A 415 -23.12 10.15 29.15
CA THR A 415 -23.99 8.98 29.10
C THR A 415 -24.42 8.54 30.49
N MET A 416 -23.49 8.01 31.30
CA MET A 416 -23.82 7.48 32.63
C MET A 416 -23.78 8.56 33.71
N ASN A 417 -23.05 9.67 33.49
CA ASN A 417 -22.99 10.79 34.43
C ASN A 417 -24.12 11.79 34.15
N ARG A 418 -25.17 11.80 35.00
CA ARG A 418 -26.43 12.53 34.78
C ARG A 418 -26.88 13.23 36.06
N SER A 419 -26.77 14.55 36.13
CA SER A 419 -27.16 15.33 37.31
C SER A 419 -28.62 15.78 37.28
N GLU A 420 -29.28 15.76 36.13
CA GLU A 420 -30.66 16.23 35.98
C GLU A 420 -31.70 15.28 36.61
N LEU A 421 -31.29 14.05 36.97
CA LEU A 421 -32.15 13.03 37.56
C LEU A 421 -32.11 12.99 39.10
N LEU A 422 -31.30 13.85 39.74
CA LEU A 422 -31.07 13.83 41.18
C LEU A 422 -32.38 13.88 41.97
N GLN A 423 -33.30 14.75 41.57
CA GLN A 423 -34.57 14.97 42.29
C GLN A 423 -35.67 13.97 41.92
N THR A 424 -35.61 13.39 40.72
CA THR A 424 -36.72 12.59 40.17
C THR A 424 -36.47 11.08 40.25
N LYS A 425 -35.20 10.66 40.28
CA LYS A 425 -34.75 9.26 40.33
C LYS A 425 -33.51 9.10 41.23
N PRO A 426 -33.54 9.51 42.52
CA PRO A 426 -32.38 9.43 43.42
C PRO A 426 -31.91 7.99 43.65
N ASP A 427 -32.80 6.99 43.51
CA ASP A 427 -32.49 5.58 43.65
C ASP A 427 -31.68 5.01 42.47
N TRP A 428 -31.65 5.70 41.32
CA TRP A 428 -30.93 5.24 40.12
C TRP A 428 -29.40 5.36 40.23
N TYR A 429 -28.89 6.15 41.16
CA TYR A 429 -27.46 6.45 41.26
C TYR A 429 -26.65 5.25 41.78
N ALA A 430 -25.43 5.11 41.26
CA ALA A 430 -24.53 4.04 41.62
C ALA A 430 -24.05 4.18 43.07
N VAL A 431 -23.90 3.05 43.76
CA VAL A 431 -23.47 2.97 45.16
C VAL A 431 -22.09 2.32 45.22
N ASN A 432 -21.14 2.91 45.95
CA ASN A 432 -19.80 2.35 46.10
C ASN A 432 -19.76 1.19 47.10
N ARG A 433 -18.61 0.52 47.22
CA ARG A 433 -18.41 -0.61 48.15
C ARG A 433 -18.56 -0.23 49.63
N LYS A 434 -18.52 1.07 49.99
CA LYS A 434 -18.84 1.55 51.35
C LYS A 434 -20.35 1.70 51.60
N GLY A 435 -21.18 1.48 50.59
CA GLY A 435 -22.62 1.71 50.67
C GLY A 435 -23.00 3.18 50.44
N GLU A 436 -22.11 4.01 49.91
CA GLU A 436 -22.37 5.43 49.67
C GLU A 436 -22.82 5.66 48.22
N SER A 437 -23.95 6.35 48.04
CA SER A 437 -24.48 6.68 46.72
C SER A 437 -23.72 7.84 46.09
N SER A 438 -23.45 7.74 44.79
CA SER A 438 -22.92 8.85 43.99
C SER A 438 -23.88 10.04 43.90
N PHE A 439 -25.17 9.87 44.25
CA PHE A 439 -26.12 10.97 44.46
C PHE A 439 -25.63 11.97 45.53
N ASP A 440 -25.23 11.46 46.70
CA ASP A 440 -24.80 12.25 47.86
C ASP A 440 -23.28 12.42 47.95
N LYS A 441 -22.54 11.34 47.67
CA LYS A 441 -21.09 11.20 47.89
C LYS A 441 -20.42 10.74 46.59
N PRO A 442 -20.28 11.64 45.59
CA PRO A 442 -19.63 11.31 44.33
C PRO A 442 -18.15 10.96 44.50
N ALA A 443 -17.61 10.22 43.52
CA ALA A 443 -16.18 9.97 43.45
C ALA A 443 -15.44 11.20 42.91
N TYR A 444 -14.30 11.54 43.54
CA TYR A 444 -13.31 12.55 43.13
C TYR A 444 -13.78 14.01 43.04
N VAL A 445 -14.88 14.28 42.34
CA VAL A 445 -15.37 15.62 42.01
C VAL A 445 -16.88 15.71 42.19
N ASP A 446 -17.35 16.91 42.56
CA ASP A 446 -18.74 17.15 42.91
C ASP A 446 -19.75 16.92 41.77
N TYR A 447 -19.31 16.79 40.52
CA TYR A 447 -20.20 16.57 39.38
C TYR A 447 -20.28 15.10 38.93
N TYR A 448 -19.59 14.16 39.57
CA TYR A 448 -19.62 12.72 39.20
C TYR A 448 -20.89 12.03 39.72
N ARG A 449 -22.03 12.29 39.07
CA ARG A 449 -23.35 11.75 39.36
C ARG A 449 -23.68 10.57 38.43
N PHE A 450 -23.06 9.42 38.69
CA PHE A 450 -23.19 8.25 37.83
C PHE A 450 -24.43 7.40 38.14
N LEU A 451 -25.19 7.05 37.11
CA LEU A 451 -26.29 6.09 37.19
C LEU A 451 -25.75 4.66 37.32
N CYS A 452 -26.53 3.79 37.97
CA CYS A 452 -26.29 2.36 37.97
C CYS A 452 -26.82 1.74 36.66
N PRO A 453 -25.98 1.08 35.84
CA PRO A 453 -26.42 0.51 34.56
C PRO A 453 -27.41 -0.65 34.70
N ASN A 454 -27.52 -1.24 35.90
CA ASN A 454 -28.40 -2.38 36.17
C ASN A 454 -29.77 -1.97 36.73
N ARG A 455 -30.01 -0.67 37.03
CA ARG A 455 -31.32 -0.19 37.46
C ARG A 455 -32.29 -0.22 36.28
N GLU A 456 -33.50 -0.69 36.55
CA GLU A 456 -34.56 -0.79 35.54
C GLU A 456 -34.92 0.61 35.01
N GLY A 457 -35.03 0.74 33.67
CA GLY A 457 -35.36 2.00 33.00
C GLY A 457 -34.16 2.90 32.67
N VAL A 458 -32.98 2.67 33.24
CA VAL A 458 -31.78 3.50 32.94
C VAL A 458 -31.38 3.39 31.47
N ALA A 459 -31.26 2.16 30.95
CA ALA A 459 -30.84 1.94 29.57
C ALA A 459 -31.86 2.51 28.58
N GLU A 460 -33.16 2.38 28.86
CA GLU A 460 -34.25 2.88 28.04
C GLU A 460 -34.30 4.42 28.06
N TYR A 461 -34.11 5.04 29.21
CA TYR A 461 -34.02 6.50 29.35
C TYR A 461 -32.87 7.05 28.51
N LEU A 462 -31.67 6.47 28.65
CA LEU A 462 -30.49 6.90 27.90
C LEU A 462 -30.67 6.69 26.39
N ALA A 463 -31.24 5.56 25.97
CA ALA A 463 -31.53 5.30 24.57
C ALA A 463 -32.53 6.30 23.98
N ALA A 464 -33.63 6.59 24.68
CA ALA A 464 -34.61 7.58 24.25
C ALA A 464 -34.01 8.99 24.13
N ASP A 465 -33.13 9.36 25.07
CA ASP A 465 -32.41 10.63 25.05
C ASP A 465 -31.48 10.73 23.83
N TYR A 466 -30.67 9.70 23.55
CA TYR A 466 -29.82 9.70 22.34
C TYR A 466 -30.60 9.70 21.04
N VAL A 467 -31.73 8.98 20.96
CA VAL A 467 -32.62 9.02 19.78
C VAL A 467 -33.15 10.43 19.56
N LYS A 468 -33.59 11.12 20.63
CA LYS A 468 -34.04 12.50 20.55
C LYS A 468 -32.95 13.42 20.01
N GLU A 469 -31.72 13.31 20.51
CA GLU A 469 -30.62 14.16 20.05
C GLU A 469 -30.22 13.84 18.59
N SER A 470 -30.22 12.56 18.19
CA SER A 470 -29.88 12.13 16.83
C SER A 470 -30.82 12.66 15.74
N LYS A 471 -32.06 13.01 16.12
CA LYS A 471 -33.11 13.48 15.19
C LYS A 471 -33.13 15.00 15.00
N LYS A 472 -32.23 15.72 15.67
CA LYS A 472 -32.17 17.18 15.54
C LYS A 472 -31.63 17.59 14.17
N PRO A 473 -32.10 18.72 13.60
CA PRO A 473 -31.58 19.26 12.36
C PRO A 473 -30.06 19.38 12.39
N TYR A 474 -29.42 19.02 11.26
CA TYR A 474 -27.97 19.14 11.02
C TYR A 474 -27.07 18.25 11.88
N VAL A 475 -27.62 17.35 12.70
CA VAL A 475 -26.84 16.34 13.45
C VAL A 475 -26.53 15.15 12.53
N ASP A 476 -25.26 14.84 12.32
CA ASP A 476 -24.81 13.67 11.55
C ASP A 476 -24.63 12.41 12.42
N GLY A 477 -24.39 12.61 13.71
CA GLY A 477 -24.15 11.53 14.64
C GLY A 477 -24.24 11.96 16.10
N VAL A 478 -24.32 10.96 16.97
CA VAL A 478 -24.28 11.14 18.41
C VAL A 478 -23.05 10.45 18.99
N HIS A 479 -22.47 11.05 20.03
CA HIS A 479 -21.22 10.63 20.61
C HIS A 479 -21.37 10.37 22.12
N LEU A 480 -21.11 9.13 22.53
CA LEU A 480 -21.18 8.69 23.91
C LEU A 480 -19.89 9.06 24.66
N ASP A 481 -20.01 9.90 25.67
CA ASP A 481 -18.95 10.12 26.64
C ASP A 481 -19.40 9.68 28.04
N TYR A 482 -18.45 9.45 28.94
CA TYR A 482 -18.73 8.92 30.29
C TYR A 482 -19.60 7.66 30.28
N VAL A 483 -19.49 6.82 29.24
CA VAL A 483 -20.20 5.53 29.15
C VAL A 483 -19.42 4.45 29.90
N ARG A 484 -19.39 4.60 31.22
CA ARG A 484 -18.55 3.82 32.14
C ARG A 484 -19.06 3.91 33.58
N TYR A 485 -18.45 3.17 34.49
CA TYR A 485 -18.53 3.46 35.92
C TYR A 485 -17.66 4.68 36.27
N PRO A 486 -17.84 5.30 37.46
CA PRO A 486 -16.82 6.18 38.00
C PRO A 486 -15.45 5.51 37.92
N ASP A 487 -14.41 6.31 37.68
CA ASP A 487 -13.06 5.79 37.48
C ASP A 487 -12.66 4.92 38.68
N ILE A 488 -12.56 3.60 38.49
CA ILE A 488 -12.29 2.66 39.59
C ILE A 488 -10.83 2.80 40.00
N VAL A 489 -9.97 3.01 39.01
CA VAL A 489 -8.56 3.35 39.16
C VAL A 489 -8.33 4.66 38.41
N LEU A 490 -7.89 5.68 39.13
CA LEU A 490 -7.57 6.97 38.52
C LEU A 490 -6.19 6.92 37.84
N PRO A 491 -5.99 7.59 36.68
CA PRO A 491 -4.66 7.74 36.09
C PRO A 491 -3.63 8.31 37.07
N ILE A 492 -2.41 7.76 37.05
CA ILE A 492 -1.36 8.07 38.03
C ILE A 492 -0.97 9.56 38.06
N GLY A 493 -0.98 10.23 36.91
CA GLY A 493 -0.67 11.66 36.81
C GLY A 493 -1.69 12.55 37.54
N LEU A 494 -2.89 12.03 37.83
CA LEU A 494 -3.94 12.77 38.53
C LEU A 494 -3.94 12.57 40.04
N TRP A 495 -3.23 11.56 40.58
CA TRP A 495 -3.26 11.20 41.99
C TRP A 495 -2.94 12.37 42.93
N LYS A 496 -1.93 13.16 42.58
CA LYS A 496 -1.53 14.36 43.32
C LYS A 496 -2.65 15.39 43.41
N ASN A 497 -3.44 15.55 42.35
CA ASN A 497 -4.53 16.54 42.28
C ASN A 497 -5.67 16.19 43.24
N TYR A 498 -5.84 14.91 43.56
CA TYR A 498 -6.88 14.42 44.46
C TYR A 498 -6.36 13.99 45.84
N GLY A 499 -5.05 14.13 46.09
CA GLY A 499 -4.43 13.72 47.35
C GLY A 499 -4.61 12.22 47.65
N ILE A 500 -4.59 11.38 46.61
CA ILE A 500 -4.75 9.93 46.73
C ILE A 500 -3.50 9.18 46.29
N GLU A 501 -3.31 7.97 46.81
CA GLU A 501 -2.38 6.98 46.27
C GLU A 501 -3.16 5.67 46.07
N GLN A 502 -3.31 5.23 44.82
CA GLN A 502 -4.26 4.18 44.47
C GLN A 502 -3.55 2.91 43.98
N THR A 503 -2.86 2.22 44.90
CA THR A 503 -2.19 0.93 44.63
C THR A 503 -3.15 -0.27 44.58
N SER A 504 -4.44 -0.08 44.89
CA SER A 504 -5.50 -1.09 44.84
C SER A 504 -6.87 -0.46 44.55
N GLU A 505 -7.91 -1.28 44.34
CA GLU A 505 -9.29 -0.79 44.19
C GLU A 505 -9.84 -0.33 45.56
N LEU A 506 -9.88 0.99 45.74
CA LEU A 506 -10.34 1.62 46.98
C LEU A 506 -11.87 1.55 47.09
N PRO A 507 -12.43 1.17 48.26
CA PRO A 507 -13.88 0.95 48.42
C PRO A 507 -14.76 2.14 48.00
N GLN A 508 -14.29 3.37 48.20
CA GLN A 508 -15.05 4.58 47.88
C GLN A 508 -15.15 4.88 46.37
N TYR A 509 -14.30 4.25 45.56
CA TYR A 509 -14.24 4.40 44.10
C TYR A 509 -14.65 3.11 43.37
N ASP A 510 -14.92 2.03 44.10
CA ASP A 510 -15.33 0.74 43.56
C ASP A 510 -16.86 0.66 43.47
N TYR A 511 -17.39 0.85 42.25
CA TYR A 511 -18.82 0.83 41.94
C TYR A 511 -19.18 -0.36 41.02
N CYS A 512 -20.43 -0.85 40.98
CA CYS A 512 -21.58 -0.47 41.80
C CYS A 512 -22.00 -1.65 42.71
N TYR A 513 -22.19 -1.38 44.00
CA TYR A 513 -22.62 -2.30 45.05
C TYR A 513 -24.04 -1.98 45.56
N CYS A 514 -24.90 -1.36 44.74
CA CYS A 514 -26.29 -1.17 45.12
C CYS A 514 -27.01 -2.52 45.30
N ASP A 515 -28.13 -2.48 46.01
CA ASP A 515 -29.03 -3.62 46.24
C ASP A 515 -29.33 -4.42 44.97
N VAL A 516 -29.61 -3.72 43.85
CA VAL A 516 -29.90 -4.36 42.56
C VAL A 516 -28.69 -5.08 41.97
N CYS A 517 -27.51 -4.46 41.98
CA CYS A 517 -26.29 -5.11 41.48
C CYS A 517 -25.94 -6.34 42.31
N ARG A 518 -26.02 -6.23 43.64
CA ARG A 518 -25.75 -7.34 44.56
C ARG A 518 -26.72 -8.50 44.36
N ALA A 519 -28.03 -8.21 44.29
CA ALA A 519 -29.05 -9.22 44.05
C ALA A 519 -28.88 -9.91 42.70
N LYS A 520 -28.64 -9.16 41.61
CA LYS A 520 -28.43 -9.73 40.27
C LYS A 520 -27.17 -10.59 40.21
N PHE A 521 -26.05 -10.14 40.79
CA PHE A 521 -24.82 -10.94 40.82
C PHE A 521 -24.98 -12.21 41.65
N LYS A 522 -25.63 -12.12 42.82
CA LYS A 522 -25.92 -13.29 43.66
C LYS A 522 -26.84 -14.29 42.95
N ALA A 523 -27.85 -13.82 42.23
CA ALA A 523 -28.70 -14.68 41.42
C ALA A 523 -27.93 -15.40 40.31
N LEU A 524 -26.94 -14.74 39.70
CA LEU A 524 -26.11 -15.32 38.63
C LEU A 524 -25.03 -16.29 39.12
N THR A 525 -24.47 -16.05 40.31
CA THR A 525 -23.23 -16.73 40.75
C THR A 525 -23.36 -17.48 42.08
N GLY A 526 -24.45 -17.26 42.83
CA GLY A 526 -24.65 -17.79 44.17
C GLY A 526 -23.96 -17.00 45.30
N GLN A 527 -23.18 -15.96 45.01
CA GLN A 527 -22.41 -15.20 46.01
C GLN A 527 -22.80 -13.71 46.00
N ASP A 528 -22.86 -13.07 47.16
CA ASP A 528 -22.96 -11.60 47.24
C ASP A 528 -21.58 -10.99 46.97
N PRO A 529 -21.45 -9.94 46.14
CA PRO A 529 -20.13 -9.36 45.88
C PRO A 529 -19.48 -8.75 47.12
N MET A 530 -20.24 -8.48 48.20
CA MET A 530 -19.69 -8.04 49.49
C MET A 530 -18.94 -9.15 50.24
N ASP A 531 -19.19 -10.42 49.92
CA ASP A 531 -18.55 -11.57 50.56
C ASP A 531 -17.23 -11.98 49.84
N LEU A 532 -16.91 -11.32 48.72
CA LEU A 532 -15.69 -11.57 47.96
C LEU A 532 -14.47 -11.05 48.72
N LYS A 533 -13.53 -11.94 49.05
CA LYS A 533 -12.27 -11.57 49.72
C LYS A 533 -11.41 -10.62 48.89
N TYR A 534 -11.36 -10.83 47.57
CA TYR A 534 -10.58 -10.04 46.61
C TYR A 534 -11.45 -9.72 45.38
N PRO A 535 -12.37 -8.75 45.45
CA PRO A 535 -13.31 -8.47 44.36
C PRO A 535 -12.61 -8.02 43.07
N MET A 536 -11.43 -7.42 43.18
CA MET A 536 -10.57 -7.02 42.05
C MET A 536 -9.93 -8.21 41.30
N GLU A 537 -9.87 -9.39 41.92
CA GLU A 537 -9.38 -10.64 41.31
C GLU A 537 -10.53 -11.54 40.84
N SER A 538 -11.78 -11.17 41.15
CA SER A 538 -12.96 -11.94 40.78
C SER A 538 -13.37 -11.64 39.33
N GLN A 539 -12.98 -12.52 38.41
CA GLN A 539 -13.31 -12.37 36.99
C GLN A 539 -14.82 -12.34 36.73
N SER A 540 -15.62 -13.10 37.49
CA SER A 540 -17.08 -13.08 37.37
C SER A 540 -17.66 -11.73 37.78
N TRP A 541 -17.13 -11.11 38.83
CA TRP A 541 -17.56 -9.77 39.27
C TRP A 541 -17.13 -8.67 38.30
N ILE A 542 -15.92 -8.79 37.72
CA ILE A 542 -15.46 -7.89 36.66
C ILE A 542 -16.36 -8.01 35.43
N ASN A 543 -16.59 -9.23 34.94
CA ASN A 543 -17.43 -9.49 33.76
C ASN A 543 -18.85 -8.99 33.97
N PHE A 544 -19.47 -9.24 35.13
CA PHE A 544 -20.80 -8.73 35.44
C PHE A 544 -20.92 -7.21 35.26
N ARG A 545 -19.88 -6.45 35.65
CA ARG A 545 -19.85 -4.99 35.51
C ARG A 545 -19.59 -4.55 34.07
N LEU A 546 -18.69 -5.22 33.36
CA LEU A 546 -18.43 -5.00 31.94
C LEU A 546 -19.70 -5.23 31.10
N ASP A 547 -20.42 -6.33 31.37
CA ASP A 547 -21.67 -6.68 30.69
C ASP A 547 -22.76 -5.65 30.97
N ALA A 548 -22.79 -5.07 32.17
CA ALA A 548 -23.79 -4.06 32.53
C ALA A 548 -23.64 -2.78 31.69
N ILE A 549 -22.41 -2.29 31.50
CA ILE A 549 -22.16 -1.14 30.62
C ILE A 549 -22.43 -1.51 29.16
N THR A 550 -22.00 -2.70 28.73
CA THR A 550 -22.22 -3.19 27.36
C THR A 550 -23.70 -3.24 27.00
N LYS A 551 -24.56 -3.73 27.91
CA LYS A 551 -26.02 -3.72 27.71
C LYS A 551 -26.60 -2.32 27.51
N VAL A 552 -26.09 -1.32 28.23
CA VAL A 552 -26.50 0.09 28.04
C VAL A 552 -26.08 0.57 26.65
N VAL A 553 -24.83 0.32 26.25
CA VAL A 553 -24.32 0.68 24.91
C VAL A 553 -25.11 0.00 23.81
N ASP A 554 -25.38 -1.30 23.92
CA ASP A 554 -26.14 -2.07 22.94
C ASP A 554 -27.56 -1.52 22.80
N ARG A 555 -28.23 -1.21 23.92
CA ARG A 555 -29.58 -0.65 23.90
C ARG A 555 -29.64 0.71 23.21
N ILE A 556 -28.68 1.60 23.51
CA ILE A 556 -28.56 2.91 22.86
C ILE A 556 -28.26 2.73 21.36
N THR A 557 -27.30 1.87 21.04
CA THR A 557 -26.87 1.60 19.66
C THR A 557 -28.01 1.07 18.82
N GLN A 558 -28.76 0.09 19.34
CA GLN A 558 -29.95 -0.44 18.68
C GLN A 558 -30.97 0.67 18.42
N ALA A 559 -31.29 1.48 19.43
CA ALA A 559 -32.30 2.54 19.32
C ALA A 559 -31.91 3.62 18.30
N VAL A 560 -30.65 4.07 18.30
CA VAL A 560 -30.16 5.10 17.37
C VAL A 560 -30.09 4.57 15.94
N LYS A 561 -29.69 3.31 15.76
CA LYS A 561 -29.55 2.69 14.43
C LYS A 561 -30.87 2.21 13.81
N GLU A 562 -31.99 2.24 14.54
CA GLU A 562 -33.30 1.78 14.05
C GLU A 562 -33.75 2.45 12.74
N ASP A 563 -33.40 3.74 12.51
CA ASP A 563 -33.73 4.45 11.26
C ASP A 563 -32.59 4.51 10.24
N GLY A 564 -31.40 4.00 10.61
CA GLY A 564 -30.21 3.93 9.76
C GLY A 564 -29.54 5.27 9.41
N LYS A 565 -29.91 6.40 10.04
CA LYS A 565 -29.46 7.73 9.60
C LYS A 565 -28.26 8.29 10.36
N ALA A 566 -28.23 8.15 11.68
CA ALA A 566 -27.22 8.78 12.51
C ALA A 566 -26.05 7.83 12.80
N ALA A 567 -24.82 8.35 12.71
CA ALA A 567 -23.64 7.65 13.21
C ALA A 567 -23.67 7.61 14.76
N ILE A 568 -23.12 6.55 15.34
CA ILE A 568 -22.93 6.43 16.78
C ILE A 568 -21.48 6.08 17.11
N THR A 569 -20.88 6.90 17.97
CA THR A 569 -19.45 6.83 18.30
C THR A 569 -19.24 7.04 19.80
N ALA A 570 -18.07 6.70 20.35
CA ALA A 570 -17.82 6.89 21.79
C ALA A 570 -16.39 7.32 22.14
N ALA A 571 -16.28 8.15 23.17
CA ALA A 571 -15.06 8.43 23.90
C ALA A 571 -14.82 7.29 24.90
N VAL A 572 -13.68 6.62 24.75
CA VAL A 572 -13.33 5.43 25.51
C VAL A 572 -11.97 5.58 26.16
N PHE A 573 -11.70 4.83 27.22
CA PHE A 573 -10.36 4.84 27.82
C PHE A 573 -9.31 4.23 26.88
N PRO A 574 -8.03 4.66 26.98
CA PRO A 574 -6.94 4.14 26.17
C PRO A 574 -6.84 2.63 26.26
N GLY A 575 -6.71 1.95 25.11
CA GLY A 575 -6.53 0.49 25.02
C GLY A 575 -7.71 -0.34 25.58
N PRO A 576 -8.21 -1.36 24.86
CA PRO A 576 -9.24 -2.25 25.40
C PRO A 576 -8.88 -2.88 26.75
N SER A 577 -7.62 -3.30 26.94
CA SER A 577 -7.18 -3.94 28.18
C SER A 577 -7.24 -2.97 29.38
N MET A 578 -6.75 -1.75 29.20
CA MET A 578 -6.72 -0.74 30.26
C MET A 578 -8.13 -0.20 30.54
N ALA A 579 -8.95 0.03 29.51
CA ALA A 579 -10.33 0.47 29.69
C ALA A 579 -11.18 -0.51 30.53
N ARG A 580 -11.01 -1.82 30.33
CA ARG A 580 -11.67 -2.86 31.14
C ARG A 580 -11.25 -2.76 32.62
N LYS A 581 -9.96 -2.53 32.88
CA LYS A 581 -9.40 -2.47 34.24
C LYS A 581 -9.72 -1.17 34.98
N MET A 582 -9.65 -0.03 34.31
CA MET A 582 -9.76 1.26 34.98
C MET A 582 -11.21 1.71 35.17
N VAL A 583 -12.07 1.39 34.21
CA VAL A 583 -13.41 1.99 34.14
C VAL A 583 -14.53 1.03 33.76
N ARG A 584 -14.20 -0.26 33.58
CA ARG A 584 -15.13 -1.32 33.14
C ARG A 584 -15.82 -1.00 31.82
N GLN A 585 -15.06 -0.45 30.86
CA GLN A 585 -15.50 -0.39 29.47
C GLN A 585 -15.01 -1.62 28.73
N ASP A 586 -15.92 -2.33 28.05
CA ASP A 586 -15.58 -3.44 27.16
C ASP A 586 -15.74 -3.07 25.69
N TRP A 587 -15.24 -1.90 25.32
CA TRP A 587 -15.50 -1.31 24.01
C TRP A 587 -14.92 -2.12 22.85
N GLY A 588 -14.01 -3.05 23.12
CA GLY A 588 -13.55 -4.09 22.18
C GLY A 588 -14.68 -4.91 21.57
N ASN A 589 -15.77 -5.11 22.33
CA ASN A 589 -16.91 -5.96 21.98
C ASN A 589 -18.17 -5.17 21.60
N TRP A 590 -18.14 -3.85 21.64
CA TRP A 590 -19.30 -3.02 21.26
C TRP A 590 -19.44 -2.90 19.73
N SER A 591 -20.63 -2.51 19.27
CA SER A 591 -20.99 -2.39 17.85
C SER A 591 -21.21 -0.94 17.38
N LEU A 592 -20.31 -0.04 17.77
CA LEU A 592 -20.31 1.37 17.34
C LEU A 592 -19.61 1.56 15.98
N ASP A 593 -19.87 2.69 15.32
CA ASP A 593 -19.27 2.99 14.01
C ASP A 593 -17.80 3.41 14.13
N ALA A 594 -17.45 4.06 15.25
CA ALA A 594 -16.08 4.43 15.58
C ALA A 594 -15.86 4.65 17.08
N TYR A 595 -14.59 4.54 17.48
CA TYR A 595 -14.11 4.75 18.84
C TYR A 595 -13.04 5.84 18.87
N PHE A 596 -13.06 6.62 19.95
CA PHE A 596 -12.16 7.74 20.21
C PHE A 596 -11.44 7.48 21.54
N PRO A 597 -10.41 6.61 21.57
CA PRO A 597 -9.64 6.38 22.80
C PRO A 597 -9.00 7.68 23.29
N MET A 598 -9.23 8.06 24.54
CA MET A 598 -8.73 9.28 25.18
C MET A 598 -7.28 9.10 25.65
N ILE A 599 -6.34 9.05 24.71
CA ILE A 599 -4.92 8.73 24.91
C ILE A 599 -4.17 9.95 25.47
N TYR A 600 -4.54 10.35 26.69
CA TYR A 600 -4.00 11.52 27.37
C TYR A 600 -2.70 11.14 28.06
N ASN A 601 -1.62 11.01 27.29
CA ASN A 601 -0.35 10.45 27.75
C ASN A 601 0.21 11.14 29.01
N GLY A 602 0.00 12.46 29.18
CA GLY A 602 0.40 13.18 30.38
C GLY A 602 -0.32 12.72 31.65
N PHE A 603 -1.58 12.26 31.54
CA PHE A 603 -2.33 11.73 32.69
C PHE A 603 -1.75 10.39 33.19
N TYR A 604 -0.90 9.75 32.38
CA TYR A 604 -0.23 8.49 32.71
C TYR A 604 1.28 8.65 32.93
N ASN A 605 1.81 9.88 32.91
CA ASN A 605 3.25 10.17 32.91
C ASN A 605 4.01 9.49 31.77
N GLU A 606 3.37 9.38 30.60
CA GLU A 606 3.90 8.71 29.41
C GLU A 606 4.17 9.72 28.27
N GLY A 607 5.10 9.38 27.37
CA GLY A 607 5.42 10.16 26.17
C GLY A 607 4.69 9.70 24.90
N PRO A 608 5.00 10.29 23.73
CA PRO A 608 4.35 10.00 22.45
C PRO A 608 4.34 8.51 22.08
N ALA A 609 5.41 7.75 22.34
CA ALA A 609 5.48 6.32 22.04
C ALA A 609 4.36 5.48 22.70
N TRP A 610 3.78 5.94 23.81
CA TRP A 610 2.62 5.28 24.41
C TRP A 610 1.34 5.45 23.57
N ILE A 611 1.24 6.53 22.80
CA ILE A 611 0.17 6.72 21.82
C ILE A 611 0.18 5.60 20.79
N GLY A 612 1.34 5.29 20.21
CA GLY A 612 1.47 4.22 19.22
C GLY A 612 1.07 2.85 19.78
N ARG A 613 1.53 2.52 20.99
CA ARG A 613 1.16 1.27 21.68
C ARG A 613 -0.36 1.16 21.90
N SER A 614 -0.99 2.22 22.38
CA SER A 614 -2.44 2.26 22.63
C SER A 614 -3.26 2.18 21.35
N VAL A 615 -2.85 2.90 20.29
CA VAL A 615 -3.49 2.85 18.98
C VAL A 615 -3.36 1.46 18.36
N LYS A 616 -2.18 0.84 18.42
CA LYS A 616 -1.93 -0.49 17.89
C LYS A 616 -2.86 -1.53 18.52
N GLU A 617 -2.91 -1.58 19.86
CA GLU A 617 -3.82 -2.48 20.58
C GLU A 617 -5.29 -2.26 20.18
N SER A 618 -5.68 -0.98 20.03
CA SER A 618 -7.03 -0.58 19.65
C SER A 618 -7.39 -1.06 18.24
N VAL A 619 -6.50 -0.85 17.26
CA VAL A 619 -6.71 -1.23 15.85
C VAL A 619 -6.74 -2.76 15.70
N GLU A 620 -5.82 -3.46 16.36
CA GLU A 620 -5.77 -4.93 16.37
C GLU A 620 -7.05 -5.53 16.97
N THR A 621 -7.54 -4.98 18.08
CA THR A 621 -8.77 -5.45 18.72
C THR A 621 -10.00 -5.22 17.83
N MET A 622 -10.06 -4.07 17.15
CA MET A 622 -11.17 -3.77 16.23
C MET A 622 -11.14 -4.65 14.98
N ASN A 623 -9.96 -5.03 14.49
CA ASN A 623 -9.77 -5.89 13.32
C ASN A 623 -10.69 -5.47 12.14
N GLY A 624 -10.77 -4.16 11.88
CA GLY A 624 -11.58 -3.59 10.80
C GLY A 624 -13.08 -3.44 11.07
N ARG A 625 -13.62 -3.94 12.20
CA ARG A 625 -15.06 -3.84 12.55
C ARG A 625 -15.55 -2.41 12.76
N ALA A 626 -14.67 -1.51 13.22
CA ALA A 626 -14.97 -0.11 13.44
C ALA A 626 -13.73 0.76 13.19
N LYS A 627 -13.94 2.07 13.08
CA LYS A 627 -12.81 3.03 12.97
C LYS A 627 -12.27 3.39 14.35
N VAL A 628 -10.95 3.58 14.42
CA VAL A 628 -10.26 4.08 15.63
C VAL A 628 -9.67 5.44 15.30
N TYR A 629 -10.11 6.46 16.01
CA TYR A 629 -9.56 7.81 15.94
C TYR A 629 -8.75 8.09 17.20
N ALA A 630 -7.44 8.30 17.07
CA ALA A 630 -6.59 8.50 18.23
C ALA A 630 -6.97 9.82 18.93
N GLY A 631 -7.49 9.73 20.15
CA GLY A 631 -7.86 10.89 20.95
C GLY A 631 -6.64 11.50 21.62
N LEU A 632 -6.23 12.67 21.16
CA LEU A 632 -5.03 13.37 21.59
C LEU A 632 -5.42 14.56 22.46
N PHE A 633 -4.94 14.59 23.70
CA PHE A 633 -5.10 15.77 24.55
C PHE A 633 -4.10 16.82 24.11
N PHE A 634 -4.59 17.88 23.45
CA PHE A 634 -3.73 18.86 22.78
C PHE A 634 -2.67 19.48 23.71
N PRO A 635 -2.98 19.85 24.97
CA PRO A 635 -1.96 20.37 25.89
C PRO A 635 -0.74 19.47 26.10
N ASP A 636 -0.93 18.14 26.11
CA ASP A 636 0.14 17.17 26.36
C ASP A 636 1.07 16.97 25.15
N ILE A 637 0.60 17.27 23.94
CA ILE A 637 1.31 16.96 22.70
C ILE A 637 1.86 18.19 21.98
N LYS A 638 1.75 19.40 22.55
CA LYS A 638 2.21 20.64 21.90
C LYS A 638 3.68 20.57 21.47
N ASN A 639 4.53 20.06 22.34
CA ASN A 639 5.97 20.01 22.10
C ASN A 639 6.37 18.89 21.12
N ASP A 640 5.58 17.83 21.05
CA ASP A 640 5.88 16.60 20.30
C ASP A 640 4.78 16.31 19.25
N PHE A 641 4.23 17.36 18.64
CA PHE A 641 3.00 17.27 17.85
C PHE A 641 3.10 16.31 16.66
N GLU A 642 4.10 16.45 15.80
CA GLU A 642 4.29 15.55 14.66
C GLU A 642 4.65 14.14 15.08
N GLU A 643 5.38 13.96 16.19
CA GLU A 643 5.70 12.64 16.74
C GLU A 643 4.42 11.93 17.21
N ALA A 644 3.52 12.64 17.91
CA ALA A 644 2.22 12.10 18.30
C ALA A 644 1.36 11.72 17.08
N LEU A 645 1.40 12.51 15.99
CA LEU A 645 0.74 12.17 14.74
C LEU A 645 1.37 10.94 14.08
N ASP A 646 2.69 10.84 14.02
CA ASP A 646 3.40 9.68 13.50
C ASP A 646 3.04 8.42 14.29
N GLU A 647 3.03 8.50 15.62
CA GLU A 647 2.64 7.40 16.49
C GLU A 647 1.19 6.96 16.26
N ALA A 648 0.26 7.90 16.05
CA ALA A 648 -1.11 7.56 15.71
C ALA A 648 -1.24 6.92 14.32
N PHE A 649 -0.71 7.55 13.28
CA PHE A 649 -0.94 7.14 11.90
C PHE A 649 -0.15 5.88 11.52
N ASN A 650 1.10 5.75 11.97
CA ASN A 650 1.95 4.59 11.68
C ASN A 650 1.41 3.32 12.34
N ASN A 651 0.69 3.45 13.45
CA ASN A 651 0.05 2.32 14.15
C ASN A 651 -1.41 2.06 13.72
N GLY A 652 -1.86 2.68 12.62
CA GLY A 652 -3.11 2.31 11.95
C GLY A 652 -4.35 3.13 12.29
N ALA A 653 -4.23 4.24 13.04
CA ALA A 653 -5.38 5.10 13.33
C ALA A 653 -6.08 5.60 12.05
N SER A 654 -7.41 5.56 12.01
CA SER A 654 -8.20 6.07 10.88
C SER A 654 -8.21 7.61 10.78
N GLY A 655 -7.56 8.26 11.75
CA GLY A 655 -7.44 9.70 11.92
C GLY A 655 -7.17 10.05 13.38
N VAL A 656 -7.13 11.33 13.69
CA VAL A 656 -6.91 11.83 15.06
C VAL A 656 -8.09 12.69 15.53
N SER A 657 -8.27 12.77 16.84
CA SER A 657 -9.29 13.61 17.48
C SER A 657 -8.62 14.47 18.55
N PHE A 658 -8.67 15.79 18.41
CA PHE A 658 -8.05 16.71 19.35
C PHE A 658 -9.03 17.13 20.44
N PHE A 659 -8.62 16.94 21.68
CA PHE A 659 -9.29 17.43 22.88
C PHE A 659 -8.61 18.71 23.36
N ASP A 660 -9.39 19.74 23.71
CA ASP A 660 -8.93 21.08 24.12
C ASP A 660 -7.98 21.77 23.12
N GLY A 661 -8.26 21.62 21.82
CA GLY A 661 -7.48 22.22 20.73
C GLY A 661 -7.80 21.57 19.38
N PRO A 662 -6.93 21.73 18.37
CA PRO A 662 -5.72 22.57 18.34
C PRO A 662 -6.06 24.03 18.01
N ASP A 663 -5.08 24.93 18.19
CA ASP A 663 -5.18 26.31 17.69
C ASP A 663 -4.81 26.42 16.20
N GLU A 664 -4.95 27.61 15.62
CA GLU A 664 -4.70 27.87 14.20
C GLU A 664 -3.30 27.47 13.73
N ALA A 665 -2.26 27.72 14.54
CA ALA A 665 -0.89 27.39 14.16
C ALA A 665 -0.69 25.88 14.01
N TYR A 666 -1.30 25.09 14.90
CA TYR A 666 -1.23 23.63 14.86
C TYR A 666 -2.18 23.02 13.81
N LEU A 667 -3.29 23.68 13.48
CA LEU A 667 -4.11 23.31 12.32
C LEU A 667 -3.32 23.41 11.02
N GLN A 668 -2.54 24.48 10.83
CA GLN A 668 -1.68 24.62 9.65
C GLN A 668 -0.55 23.58 9.62
N ARG A 669 0.00 23.22 10.79
CA ARG A 669 0.96 22.09 10.91
C ARG A 669 0.31 20.76 10.53
N LEU A 670 -0.92 20.48 10.98
CA LEU A 670 -1.67 19.29 10.58
C LEU A 670 -1.86 19.23 9.06
N LYS A 671 -2.29 20.33 8.43
CA LYS A 671 -2.43 20.43 6.96
C LYS A 671 -1.14 20.06 6.24
N THR A 672 -0.03 20.66 6.69
CA THR A 672 1.30 20.41 6.13
C THR A 672 1.72 18.96 6.30
N TYR A 673 1.46 18.39 7.48
CA TYR A 673 1.72 16.99 7.80
C TYR A 673 0.92 16.04 6.87
N LEU A 674 -0.40 16.23 6.74
CA LEU A 674 -1.26 15.40 5.90
C LEU A 674 -0.82 15.43 4.42
N ASN A 675 -0.48 16.62 3.92
CA ASN A 675 0.03 16.79 2.56
C ASN A 675 1.37 16.07 2.36
N LYS A 676 2.30 16.21 3.31
CA LYS A 676 3.60 15.51 3.28
C LYS A 676 3.43 13.99 3.28
N ARG A 677 2.46 13.47 4.03
CA ARG A 677 2.13 12.04 4.09
C ARG A 677 1.30 11.53 2.89
N GLY A 678 0.83 12.44 2.03
CA GLY A 678 -0.03 12.10 0.90
C GLY A 678 -1.40 11.54 1.31
N PHE A 679 -1.89 11.88 2.51
CA PHE A 679 -3.20 11.44 2.99
C PHE A 679 -4.32 12.25 2.35
N GLU A 680 -5.44 11.61 2.06
CA GLU A 680 -6.64 12.26 1.57
C GLU A 680 -7.65 12.43 2.71
N VAL A 681 -8.07 13.66 2.95
CA VAL A 681 -9.12 13.93 3.95
C VAL A 681 -10.45 13.58 3.32
N LYS A 682 -11.18 12.62 3.92
CA LYS A 682 -12.47 12.20 3.40
C LYS A 682 -13.43 13.39 3.44
N LYS A 683 -14.04 13.67 2.28
CA LYS A 683 -14.89 14.84 2.05
C LYS A 683 -16.15 14.81 2.91
#